data_AF-A0A2S5MMK9-F1
#
_entry.id   AF-A0A2S5MMK9-F1
#
_cell.length_a   1.000
_cell.length_b   1.000
_cell.length_c   1.000
_cell.angle_alpha   90.00
_cell.angle_beta   90.00
_cell.angle_gamma   90.00
#
_symmetry.space_group_name_H-M   'P 1'
#
loop_
_entity.id
_entity.type
_entity.pdbx_description
1 polymer ?
#
loop_
_entity_poly.entity_id
_entity_poly.type
_entity_poly.pdbx_seq_one_letter_code
_entity_poly.pdbx_strand_id
1 'polypeptide(L)'
;MSGLTDGAPEPLGVTPDASGANVAVFSAHAEAIELCLFDDADEEIARIKLPARSGDVFHGYLEGLKEGQRYGFRAYGPDKPEAGHRFNPAKLLVDPYALALDRAFTLHSSLFAYGDAARADSAAHLPKSIVTKPVPAESRRPKHPWRDTIIYELHVKGFTAAHPDIPQHLRGTFAGLAHEAAIAHLMRLGVTTLELLPCAAWIDERHLPPLGLSNYWGYNPIAMMAPDPRLAPGGWREVREAVARLHDAGLEVILDVVFNHTGESDEFGPTISFRGLDNASYYRLAADGAHYVNDSGCGNVLDCTRAPVVRLIMDALRAWALYGGVDGFRFDLATTLARRSSGFDRDAPLLSAILQDPVLRDLKLIAEPWDMGTGGYRLGDFPEPFAEWNDRYRDGARGFWRGDSCGVAELATRFAGSQDVFARRRPSRSVNFITAHDGFTLRDLVSYAHKHNEANGEENRDGANHNLSWNNGVEGESEDAAIHAARARDARNLLAALLFSRGTPMLAMGSELGKTQSGNNNAYAQDNSLSWIDWAHADEELIETTAKLIALRKRHAALREDRFLDGAPHDASLIPDVEWLRPDGAPLREEDWRDGEAKTLVVALYAEDDRVIVILHRGPDEIVVRPPPARDNRGWRLAFHSAKDGADEDVQGSLRVAPRSVGLLVEEKRARRPSSTPASEEILSRLAEASGVERQWRDVEGALHDVPRETICALLAQLGFPAGTLSDARESLARLSDFRDRRAIPASLSAREGEPFTLRLAARNGRTPSWIVVTQEDGSCPRIALRGENAAPVTWRGLDGRRCDGVEARLPPLPAGRHRLALESGEDCALTVALPGCFLPHDARREFGLSAQLYSMRREGDQGIGDFSTLAEFARVGAKAGAALIAINPLHALFAQDRTRVSPYYPSDRRFLDPLYIDVAELRRMLGAPIDFDENAAAALSAAADVDYPGVHALKMAALETAFVNFLDLSRRQPAAAPVASFARFIAQGGAALARFCVFEAISEARNGQSWRLWPQELREAPDAALSALASQHATRVQFHQFLQWLADAQFAH
;
A
#
# COMPACT_ATOMS: atom_id res chain seq x y z
N MET A 1 -33.93 -5.63 58.22
CA MET A 1 -32.94 -5.11 57.27
C MET A 1 -32.66 -3.66 57.63
N SER A 2 -31.50 -3.39 58.25
CA SER A 2 -31.02 -2.03 58.53
C SER A 2 -30.36 -1.49 57.26
N GLY A 3 -30.81 -0.33 56.78
CA GLY A 3 -30.12 0.46 55.75
C GLY A 3 -30.63 0.33 54.32
N LEU A 4 -31.90 0.70 54.04
CA LEU A 4 -32.33 1.09 52.68
C LEU A 4 -32.24 2.62 52.58
N THR A 5 -31.49 3.12 51.62
CA THR A 5 -31.40 4.56 51.31
C THR A 5 -31.70 4.80 49.83
N ASP A 6 -31.78 6.08 49.44
CA ASP A 6 -32.10 6.46 48.07
C ASP A 6 -31.08 5.94 47.03
N GLY A 7 -29.82 5.70 47.40
CA GLY A 7 -28.79 5.27 46.45
C GLY A 7 -28.56 6.28 45.33
N ALA A 8 -28.22 5.80 44.13
CA ALA A 8 -27.94 6.63 42.96
C ALA A 8 -28.57 6.04 41.68
N PRO A 9 -29.00 6.88 40.71
CA PRO A 9 -29.55 6.43 39.44
C PRO A 9 -28.51 5.82 38.48
N GLU A 10 -27.23 5.86 38.85
CA GLU A 10 -26.13 5.30 38.07
C GLU A 10 -25.11 4.62 38.99
N PRO A 11 -24.39 3.59 38.52
CA PRO A 11 -24.59 2.91 37.24
C PRO A 11 -25.87 2.06 37.21
N LEU A 12 -26.47 1.88 36.03
CA LEU A 12 -27.58 0.93 35.81
C LEU A 12 -27.19 -0.52 36.16
N GLY A 13 -28.16 -1.29 36.62
CA GLY A 13 -28.01 -2.65 37.15
C GLY A 13 -27.80 -2.68 38.67
N VAL A 14 -27.30 -3.82 39.18
CA VAL A 14 -26.94 -3.98 40.60
C VAL A 14 -25.42 -4.01 40.77
N THR A 15 -24.87 -2.93 41.34
CA THR A 15 -23.43 -2.72 41.49
C THR A 15 -23.00 -2.83 42.96
N PRO A 16 -22.26 -3.88 43.34
CA PRO A 16 -21.77 -4.05 44.71
C PRO A 16 -20.58 -3.13 45.02
N ASP A 17 -20.49 -2.69 46.27
CA ASP A 17 -19.32 -2.01 46.85
C ASP A 17 -18.88 -2.69 48.17
N ALA A 18 -18.10 -1.99 48.98
CA ALA A 18 -17.57 -2.53 50.24
C ALA A 18 -18.63 -2.73 51.35
N SER A 19 -19.76 -2.02 51.28
CA SER A 19 -20.77 -1.96 52.36
C SER A 19 -22.15 -2.48 51.94
N GLY A 20 -22.42 -2.62 50.66
CA GLY A 20 -23.72 -3.01 50.13
C GLY A 20 -23.74 -3.06 48.60
N ALA A 21 -24.88 -2.75 48.00
CA ALA A 21 -24.96 -2.54 46.55
C ALA A 21 -25.94 -1.43 46.18
N ASN A 22 -25.58 -0.68 45.14
CA ASN A 22 -26.48 0.25 44.45
C ASN A 22 -27.33 -0.52 43.43
N VAL A 23 -28.62 -0.25 43.39
CA VAL A 23 -29.56 -0.80 42.42
C VAL A 23 -30.13 0.35 41.61
N ALA A 24 -30.03 0.28 40.28
CA ALA A 24 -30.63 1.26 39.39
C ALA A 24 -31.26 0.59 38.15
N VAL A 25 -32.55 0.83 37.92
CA VAL A 25 -33.33 0.16 36.87
C VAL A 25 -34.08 1.20 36.05
N PHE A 26 -33.82 1.22 34.74
CA PHE A 26 -34.55 2.06 33.82
C PHE A 26 -35.98 1.52 33.60
N SER A 27 -36.97 2.41 33.77
CA SER A 27 -38.34 2.24 33.28
C SER A 27 -39.05 3.59 33.28
N ALA A 28 -39.47 4.06 32.11
CA ALA A 28 -40.23 5.30 31.97
C ALA A 28 -41.69 5.13 32.43
N HIS A 29 -42.26 3.94 32.19
CA HIS A 29 -43.69 3.70 32.37
C HIS A 29 -44.07 2.86 33.61
N ALA A 30 -43.10 2.32 34.36
CA ALA A 30 -43.39 1.66 35.63
C ALA A 30 -43.89 2.68 36.67
N GLU A 31 -44.79 2.23 37.54
CA GLU A 31 -45.27 2.90 38.75
C GLU A 31 -44.43 2.53 39.98
N ALA A 32 -43.89 1.31 40.00
CA ALA A 32 -42.95 0.84 41.03
C ALA A 32 -42.09 -0.30 40.49
N ILE A 33 -40.88 -0.43 41.04
CA ILE A 33 -40.01 -1.59 40.81
C ILE A 33 -39.62 -2.16 42.17
N GLU A 34 -39.73 -3.48 42.31
CA GLU A 34 -39.27 -4.23 43.46
C GLU A 34 -38.05 -5.08 43.10
N LEU A 35 -37.01 -5.01 43.93
CA LEU A 35 -35.91 -5.96 43.97
C LEU A 35 -36.34 -7.20 44.76
N CYS A 36 -36.34 -8.36 44.11
CA CYS A 36 -36.57 -9.65 44.73
C CYS A 36 -35.23 -10.32 45.03
N LEU A 37 -35.01 -10.76 46.27
CA LEU A 37 -33.79 -11.48 46.69
C LEU A 37 -34.10 -12.96 46.92
N PHE A 38 -33.17 -13.83 46.54
CA PHE A 38 -33.31 -15.28 46.62
C PHE A 38 -32.16 -15.92 47.39
N ASP A 39 -32.42 -16.98 48.13
CA ASP A 39 -31.37 -17.76 48.79
C ASP A 39 -30.78 -18.86 47.88
N ASP A 40 -29.87 -19.66 48.44
CA ASP A 40 -29.23 -20.76 47.73
C ASP A 40 -30.20 -21.89 47.35
N ALA A 41 -31.33 -22.01 48.08
CA ALA A 41 -32.41 -22.95 47.80
C ALA A 41 -33.40 -22.44 46.73
N ASP A 42 -33.12 -21.27 46.13
CA ASP A 42 -33.98 -20.60 45.13
C ASP A 42 -35.31 -20.09 45.69
N GLU A 43 -35.41 -19.93 47.01
CA GLU A 43 -36.59 -19.37 47.67
C GLU A 43 -36.49 -17.84 47.74
N GLU A 44 -37.60 -17.15 47.48
CA GLU A 44 -37.66 -15.69 47.57
C GLU A 44 -37.68 -15.25 49.04
N ILE A 45 -36.60 -14.63 49.50
CA ILE A 45 -36.41 -14.24 50.91
C ILE A 45 -36.78 -12.78 51.19
N ALA A 46 -36.88 -11.94 50.16
CA ALA A 46 -37.29 -10.54 50.31
C ALA A 46 -37.82 -9.94 49.00
N ARG A 47 -38.79 -9.01 49.13
CA ARG A 47 -39.19 -8.05 48.10
C ARG A 47 -39.01 -6.64 48.63
N ILE A 48 -38.29 -5.81 47.88
CA ILE A 48 -37.88 -4.49 48.33
C ILE A 48 -38.22 -3.48 47.24
N LYS A 49 -39.24 -2.65 47.50
CA LYS A 49 -39.58 -1.54 46.62
C LYS A 49 -38.43 -0.52 46.59
N LEU A 50 -37.98 -0.16 45.39
CA LEU A 50 -36.96 0.87 45.21
C LEU A 50 -37.50 2.24 45.69
N PRO A 51 -36.80 2.93 46.60
CA PRO A 51 -37.35 4.08 47.33
C PRO A 51 -37.38 5.37 46.51
N ALA A 52 -36.49 5.51 45.53
CA ALA A 52 -36.29 6.74 44.79
C ALA A 52 -36.39 6.52 43.26
N ARG A 53 -36.69 7.61 42.54
CA ARG A 53 -36.70 7.67 41.08
C ARG A 53 -36.15 9.02 40.63
N SER A 54 -35.12 9.00 39.79
CA SER A 54 -34.53 10.19 39.16
C SER A 54 -34.72 10.09 37.65
N GLY A 55 -35.56 10.96 37.08
CA GLY A 55 -36.01 10.82 35.70
C GLY A 55 -36.75 9.49 35.49
N ASP A 56 -36.28 8.67 34.57
CA ASP A 56 -36.84 7.35 34.25
C ASP A 56 -36.06 6.18 34.87
N VAL A 57 -35.23 6.45 35.88
CA VAL A 57 -34.46 5.41 36.59
C VAL A 57 -34.94 5.29 38.02
N PHE A 58 -35.40 4.11 38.39
CA PHE A 58 -35.70 3.72 39.78
C PHE A 58 -34.43 3.26 40.46
N HIS A 59 -34.18 3.71 41.69
CA HIS A 59 -32.94 3.36 42.38
C HIS A 59 -33.07 3.27 43.90
N GLY A 60 -32.11 2.59 44.50
CA GLY A 60 -31.96 2.40 45.93
C GLY A 60 -30.60 1.82 46.28
N TYR A 61 -30.15 2.02 47.51
CA TYR A 61 -28.95 1.37 48.03
C TYR A 61 -29.29 0.48 49.21
N LEU A 62 -28.84 -0.77 49.14
CA LEU A 62 -29.04 -1.78 50.17
C LEU A 62 -27.74 -2.06 50.92
N GLU A 63 -27.68 -1.64 52.18
CA GLU A 63 -26.60 -2.04 53.09
C GLU A 63 -26.59 -3.56 53.31
N GLY A 64 -25.40 -4.15 53.28
CA GLY A 64 -25.19 -5.58 53.53
C GLY A 64 -25.49 -6.50 52.35
N LEU A 65 -25.94 -5.98 51.20
CA LEU A 65 -26.09 -6.77 49.97
C LEU A 65 -24.72 -7.11 49.40
N LYS A 66 -24.41 -8.40 49.26
CA LYS A 66 -23.07 -8.89 48.89
C LYS A 66 -23.03 -9.42 47.46
N GLU A 67 -21.82 -9.44 46.89
CA GLU A 67 -21.51 -10.23 45.71
C GLU A 67 -21.92 -11.70 45.91
N GLY A 68 -22.47 -12.31 44.85
CA GLY A 68 -23.04 -13.66 44.87
C GLY A 68 -24.53 -13.73 45.21
N GLN A 69 -25.14 -12.64 45.73
CA GLN A 69 -26.56 -12.63 46.01
C GLN A 69 -27.39 -12.80 44.72
N ARG A 70 -28.33 -13.74 44.75
CA ARG A 70 -29.30 -13.95 43.67
C ARG A 70 -30.44 -12.94 43.76
N TYR A 71 -30.82 -12.35 42.63
CA TYR A 71 -31.89 -11.37 42.54
C TYR A 71 -32.66 -11.42 41.22
N GLY A 72 -33.80 -10.74 41.22
CA GLY A 72 -34.55 -10.37 40.03
C GLY A 72 -35.44 -9.16 40.32
N PHE A 73 -36.24 -8.74 39.35
CA PHE A 73 -37.14 -7.59 39.50
C PHE A 73 -38.60 -7.95 39.30
N ARG A 74 -39.49 -7.19 39.94
CA ARG A 74 -40.91 -7.12 39.59
C ARG A 74 -41.28 -5.67 39.31
N ALA A 75 -41.88 -5.43 38.15
CA ALA A 75 -42.32 -4.11 37.75
C ALA A 75 -43.85 -4.01 37.79
N TYR A 76 -44.33 -2.92 38.37
CA TYR A 76 -45.73 -2.56 38.47
C TYR A 76 -46.00 -1.41 37.52
N GLY A 77 -47.11 -1.47 36.80
CA GLY A 77 -47.50 -0.44 35.85
C GLY A 77 -48.76 -0.85 35.07
N PRO A 78 -49.15 -0.07 34.05
CA PRO A 78 -50.34 -0.35 33.26
C PRO A 78 -50.19 -1.63 32.43
N ASP A 79 -51.12 -2.58 32.58
CA ASP A 79 -51.30 -3.67 31.62
C ASP A 79 -52.35 -3.24 30.59
N LYS A 80 -51.88 -2.55 29.55
CA LYS A 80 -52.69 -2.04 28.43
C LYS A 80 -52.00 -2.41 27.11
N PRO A 81 -52.07 -3.69 26.68
CA PRO A 81 -51.38 -4.15 25.49
C PRO A 81 -51.75 -3.35 24.24
N GLU A 82 -52.98 -2.85 24.14
CA GLU A 82 -53.46 -1.99 23.04
C GLU A 82 -52.76 -0.63 22.97
N ALA A 83 -52.12 -0.20 24.04
CA ALA A 83 -51.30 1.01 24.12
C ALA A 83 -49.81 0.69 24.29
N GLY A 84 -49.41 -0.57 24.11
CA GLY A 84 -48.02 -1.01 24.16
C GLY A 84 -47.47 -1.21 25.58
N HIS A 85 -48.29 -1.13 26.63
CA HIS A 85 -47.86 -1.38 28.01
C HIS A 85 -48.21 -2.81 28.44
N ARG A 86 -47.21 -3.56 28.94
CA ARG A 86 -47.31 -5.00 29.22
C ARG A 86 -46.74 -5.36 30.59
N PHE A 87 -47.01 -4.52 31.60
CA PHE A 87 -46.54 -4.75 32.96
C PHE A 87 -47.33 -5.88 33.62
N ASN A 88 -46.62 -6.85 34.20
CA ASN A 88 -47.24 -7.92 34.97
C ASN A 88 -46.37 -8.30 36.17
N PRO A 89 -46.68 -7.84 37.39
CA PRO A 89 -45.86 -8.10 38.57
C PRO A 89 -45.90 -9.56 39.04
N ALA A 90 -46.76 -10.43 38.49
CA ALA A 90 -46.66 -11.88 38.72
C ALA A 90 -45.42 -12.47 38.04
N LYS A 91 -44.82 -11.76 37.07
CA LYS A 91 -43.60 -12.17 36.39
C LYS A 91 -42.38 -11.61 37.10
N LEU A 92 -41.51 -12.49 37.57
CA LEU A 92 -40.14 -12.14 37.88
C LEU A 92 -39.42 -11.80 36.57
N LEU A 93 -38.56 -10.79 36.61
CA LEU A 93 -37.83 -10.25 35.48
C LEU A 93 -36.31 -10.30 35.74
N VAL A 94 -35.54 -10.68 34.72
CA VAL A 94 -34.08 -10.61 34.73
C VAL A 94 -33.63 -9.17 34.51
N ASP A 95 -32.55 -8.77 35.17
CA ASP A 95 -31.93 -7.48 34.96
C ASP A 95 -31.26 -7.40 33.57
N PRO A 96 -31.63 -6.43 32.70
CA PRO A 96 -30.95 -6.20 31.43
C PRO A 96 -29.44 -5.96 31.55
N TYR A 97 -29.00 -5.49 32.72
CA TYR A 97 -27.60 -5.19 33.05
C TYR A 97 -26.94 -6.30 33.90
N ALA A 98 -27.57 -7.48 34.03
CA ALA A 98 -26.98 -8.62 34.72
C ALA A 98 -25.65 -9.03 34.06
N LEU A 99 -24.59 -9.15 34.87
CA LEU A 99 -23.29 -9.65 34.42
C LEU A 99 -23.14 -11.18 34.58
N ALA A 100 -24.02 -11.81 35.36
CA ALA A 100 -24.03 -13.25 35.58
C ALA A 100 -25.43 -13.75 35.92
N LEU A 101 -25.69 -15.01 35.58
CA LEU A 101 -26.92 -15.73 35.86
C LEU A 101 -26.60 -17.01 36.64
N ASP A 102 -27.52 -17.46 37.47
CA ASP A 102 -27.35 -18.68 38.26
C ASP A 102 -27.50 -19.97 37.46
N ARG A 103 -28.25 -19.93 36.35
CA ARG A 103 -28.48 -21.04 35.42
C ARG A 103 -28.86 -20.53 34.03
N ALA A 104 -28.82 -21.40 33.03
CA ALA A 104 -29.29 -21.09 31.69
C ALA A 104 -30.82 -20.93 31.64
N PHE A 105 -31.33 -20.16 30.68
CA PHE A 105 -32.78 -20.04 30.50
C PHE A 105 -33.38 -21.37 30.04
N THR A 106 -34.59 -21.64 30.50
CA THR A 106 -35.43 -22.73 30.01
C THR A 106 -36.84 -22.21 29.88
N LEU A 107 -37.45 -22.42 28.72
CA LEU A 107 -38.80 -21.96 28.48
C LEU A 107 -39.79 -22.74 29.35
N HIS A 108 -40.67 -22.02 30.04
CA HIS A 108 -41.73 -22.60 30.87
C HIS A 108 -43.04 -21.83 30.71
N SER A 109 -44.17 -22.50 30.87
CA SER A 109 -45.51 -21.90 30.68
C SER A 109 -45.78 -20.70 31.60
N SER A 110 -45.18 -20.67 32.79
CA SER A 110 -45.31 -19.54 33.73
C SER A 110 -44.65 -18.25 33.25
N LEU A 111 -43.76 -18.30 32.25
CA LEU A 111 -43.10 -17.12 31.68
C LEU A 111 -44.04 -16.28 30.80
N PHE A 112 -45.18 -16.84 30.38
CA PHE A 112 -46.14 -16.13 29.52
C PHE A 112 -47.11 -15.28 30.35
N ALA A 113 -47.40 -14.07 29.87
CA ALA A 113 -48.23 -13.08 30.57
C ALA A 113 -49.69 -13.03 30.08
N TYR A 114 -50.16 -14.03 29.34
CA TYR A 114 -51.53 -14.14 28.84
C TYR A 114 -52.18 -15.47 29.23
N GLY A 115 -53.51 -15.57 29.05
CA GLY A 115 -54.29 -16.75 29.43
C GLY A 115 -54.17 -17.11 30.91
N ASP A 116 -54.29 -18.39 31.25
CA ASP A 116 -54.16 -18.88 32.63
C ASP A 116 -52.77 -18.63 33.22
N ALA A 117 -51.74 -18.62 32.36
CA ALA A 117 -50.37 -18.34 32.75
C ALA A 117 -50.18 -16.92 33.28
N ALA A 118 -51.00 -15.94 32.87
CA ALA A 118 -50.84 -14.53 33.27
C ALA A 118 -50.74 -14.31 34.78
N ARG A 119 -51.43 -15.14 35.58
CA ARG A 119 -51.46 -15.06 37.06
C ARG A 119 -50.42 -15.94 37.75
N ALA A 120 -49.77 -16.84 37.01
CA ALA A 120 -48.77 -17.74 37.56
C ALA A 120 -47.48 -16.98 37.88
N ASP A 121 -46.89 -17.27 39.04
CA ASP A 121 -45.56 -16.75 39.40
C ASP A 121 -44.50 -17.43 38.54
N SER A 122 -43.64 -16.64 37.89
CA SER A 122 -42.54 -17.15 37.07
C SER A 122 -41.24 -17.40 37.85
N ALA A 123 -41.16 -16.98 39.12
CA ALA A 123 -39.90 -16.97 39.88
C ALA A 123 -39.18 -18.32 39.91
N ALA A 124 -39.89 -19.45 40.07
CA ALA A 124 -39.27 -20.78 40.14
C ALA A 124 -38.60 -21.24 38.83
N HIS A 125 -38.95 -20.62 37.70
CA HIS A 125 -38.49 -21.05 36.37
C HIS A 125 -37.60 -20.02 35.67
N LEU A 126 -37.59 -18.78 36.14
CA LEU A 126 -36.70 -17.75 35.64
C LEU A 126 -35.32 -17.88 36.28
N PRO A 127 -34.22 -17.85 35.50
CA PRO A 127 -32.88 -17.67 36.03
C PRO A 127 -32.77 -16.40 36.88
N LYS A 128 -32.01 -16.46 37.96
CA LYS A 128 -31.75 -15.31 38.82
C LYS A 128 -30.49 -14.61 38.35
N SER A 129 -30.55 -13.28 38.32
CA SER A 129 -29.35 -12.46 38.17
C SER A 129 -28.49 -12.58 39.42
N ILE A 130 -27.18 -12.54 39.28
CA ILE A 130 -26.24 -12.61 40.41
C ILE A 130 -25.55 -11.26 40.56
N VAL A 131 -25.61 -10.68 41.77
CA VAL A 131 -24.83 -9.48 42.11
C VAL A 131 -23.35 -9.80 41.91
N THR A 132 -22.74 -9.16 40.91
CA THR A 132 -21.40 -9.51 40.44
C THR A 132 -20.55 -8.27 40.33
N LYS A 133 -19.34 -8.31 40.89
CA LYS A 133 -18.39 -7.22 40.72
C LYS A 133 -17.60 -7.44 39.42
N PRO A 134 -17.58 -6.48 38.48
CA PRO A 134 -16.82 -6.65 37.26
C PRO A 134 -15.32 -6.68 37.52
N VAL A 135 -14.62 -7.59 36.84
CA VAL A 135 -13.15 -7.71 36.84
C VAL A 135 -12.65 -7.57 35.40
N PRO A 136 -11.93 -6.48 35.06
CA PRO A 136 -11.40 -6.28 33.71
C PRO A 136 -10.40 -7.36 33.29
N ALA A 137 -10.31 -7.58 31.98
CA ALA A 137 -9.27 -8.38 31.35
C ALA A 137 -7.95 -7.61 31.30
N GLU A 138 -6.85 -8.29 31.63
CA GLU A 138 -5.49 -7.71 31.63
C GLU A 138 -4.66 -8.15 30.41
N SER A 139 -5.20 -9.01 29.53
CA SER A 139 -4.44 -9.60 28.43
C SER A 139 -4.09 -8.59 27.32
N ARG A 140 -2.91 -8.75 26.73
CA ARG A 140 -2.46 -7.93 25.60
C ARG A 140 -3.04 -8.49 24.30
N ARG A 141 -3.96 -7.72 23.70
CA ARG A 141 -4.58 -8.04 22.39
C ARG A 141 -3.54 -8.18 21.27
N PRO A 142 -3.63 -9.20 20.40
CA PRO A 142 -2.71 -9.40 19.27
C PRO A 142 -2.70 -8.25 18.24
N LYS A 143 -3.88 -7.69 17.93
CA LYS A 143 -4.08 -6.56 17.01
C LYS A 143 -3.52 -6.80 15.59
N HIS A 144 -3.94 -7.89 14.96
CA HIS A 144 -3.61 -8.18 13.57
C HIS A 144 -4.20 -7.10 12.65
N PRO A 145 -3.41 -6.54 11.71
CA PRO A 145 -3.95 -5.68 10.67
C PRO A 145 -5.03 -6.39 9.85
N TRP A 146 -6.01 -5.65 9.35
CA TRP A 146 -7.08 -6.19 8.50
C TRP A 146 -6.56 -6.96 7.29
N ARG A 147 -5.49 -6.47 6.64
CA ARG A 147 -4.83 -7.14 5.51
C ARG A 147 -4.27 -8.54 5.82
N ASP A 148 -4.00 -8.80 7.10
CA ASP A 148 -3.42 -10.06 7.60
C ASP A 148 -4.47 -10.96 8.26
N THR A 149 -5.69 -10.45 8.41
CA THR A 149 -6.79 -11.12 9.09
C THR A 149 -7.33 -12.27 8.24
N ILE A 150 -7.45 -13.44 8.87
CA ILE A 150 -8.13 -14.63 8.35
C ILE A 150 -9.06 -15.10 9.47
N ILE A 151 -10.35 -14.96 9.22
CA ILE A 151 -11.40 -15.21 10.20
C ILE A 151 -11.76 -16.71 10.18
N TYR A 152 -11.94 -17.29 11.35
CA TYR A 152 -12.47 -18.63 11.54
C TYR A 152 -13.73 -18.56 12.39
N GLU A 153 -14.89 -18.65 11.73
CA GLU A 153 -16.20 -18.65 12.37
C GLU A 153 -16.44 -20.01 13.03
N LEU A 154 -16.71 -20.02 14.34
CA LEU A 154 -16.91 -21.26 15.09
C LEU A 154 -17.98 -21.14 16.17
N HIS A 155 -18.56 -22.29 16.51
CA HIS A 155 -19.47 -22.43 17.65
C HIS A 155 -18.70 -23.00 18.86
N VAL A 156 -18.67 -22.29 20.00
CA VAL A 156 -17.92 -22.70 21.21
C VAL A 156 -18.22 -24.15 21.61
N LYS A 157 -19.52 -24.51 21.66
CA LYS A 157 -19.95 -25.89 21.91
C LYS A 157 -19.51 -26.88 20.83
N GLY A 158 -20.03 -26.75 19.61
CA GLY A 158 -19.83 -27.75 18.55
C GLY A 158 -18.39 -27.96 18.13
N PHE A 159 -17.52 -26.97 18.30
CA PHE A 159 -16.10 -27.12 17.99
C PHE A 159 -15.41 -28.14 18.89
N THR A 160 -15.78 -28.24 20.19
CA THR A 160 -15.07 -29.10 21.15
C THR A 160 -15.93 -30.21 21.78
N ALA A 161 -17.24 -30.22 21.54
CA ALA A 161 -18.19 -31.17 22.14
C ALA A 161 -17.78 -32.65 21.96
N ALA A 162 -17.23 -33.00 20.78
CA ALA A 162 -16.79 -34.35 20.45
C ALA A 162 -15.26 -34.51 20.33
N HIS A 163 -14.47 -33.54 20.78
CA HIS A 163 -13.01 -33.59 20.64
C HIS A 163 -12.40 -34.66 21.58
N PRO A 164 -11.69 -35.68 21.06
CA PRO A 164 -11.23 -36.82 21.87
C PRO A 164 -10.21 -36.40 22.94
N ASP A 165 -9.28 -35.50 22.60
CA ASP A 165 -8.18 -35.08 23.48
C ASP A 165 -8.55 -34.02 24.52
N ILE A 166 -9.80 -33.53 24.52
CA ILE A 166 -10.27 -32.55 25.52
C ILE A 166 -11.01 -33.31 26.64
N PRO A 167 -10.72 -33.07 27.93
CA PRO A 167 -11.45 -33.68 29.04
C PRO A 167 -12.96 -33.42 28.96
N GLN A 168 -13.77 -34.44 29.21
CA GLN A 168 -15.23 -34.39 29.02
C GLN A 168 -15.91 -33.18 29.70
N HIS A 169 -15.46 -32.80 30.90
CA HIS A 169 -16.04 -31.67 31.65
C HIS A 169 -15.68 -30.28 31.09
N LEU A 170 -14.72 -30.19 30.15
CA LEU A 170 -14.35 -28.96 29.46
C LEU A 170 -14.97 -28.89 28.05
N ARG A 171 -15.42 -30.02 27.49
CA ARG A 171 -15.94 -30.08 26.13
C ARG A 171 -17.17 -29.17 25.99
N GLY A 172 -17.16 -28.39 24.93
CA GLY A 172 -18.24 -27.50 24.55
C GLY A 172 -18.31 -26.19 25.35
N THR A 173 -17.24 -25.82 26.04
CA THR A 173 -17.14 -24.60 26.87
C THR A 173 -16.02 -23.68 26.40
N PHE A 174 -15.95 -22.46 26.94
CA PHE A 174 -14.81 -21.56 26.72
C PHE A 174 -13.49 -22.18 27.20
N ALA A 175 -13.49 -22.89 28.32
CA ALA A 175 -12.32 -23.63 28.78
C ALA A 175 -11.90 -24.75 27.80
N GLY A 176 -12.86 -25.41 27.17
CA GLY A 176 -12.60 -26.39 26.10
C GLY A 176 -11.99 -25.74 24.86
N LEU A 177 -12.51 -24.60 24.41
CA LEU A 177 -11.98 -23.85 23.28
C LEU A 177 -10.53 -23.38 23.53
N ALA A 178 -10.19 -23.04 24.78
CA ALA A 178 -8.84 -22.65 25.18
C ALA A 178 -7.91 -23.83 25.53
N HIS A 179 -8.39 -25.07 25.41
CA HIS A 179 -7.57 -26.25 25.65
C HIS A 179 -6.44 -26.36 24.61
N GLU A 180 -5.32 -26.96 24.99
CA GLU A 180 -4.13 -27.04 24.12
C GLU A 180 -4.40 -27.71 22.77
N ALA A 181 -5.27 -28.73 22.74
CA ALA A 181 -5.65 -29.44 21.52
C ALA A 181 -6.41 -28.55 20.52
N ALA A 182 -7.38 -27.77 21.02
CA ALA A 182 -8.15 -26.82 20.20
C ALA A 182 -7.23 -25.71 19.63
N ILE A 183 -6.39 -25.13 20.49
CA ILE A 183 -5.42 -24.09 20.08
C ILE A 183 -4.42 -24.65 19.08
N ALA A 184 -3.90 -25.87 19.29
CA ALA A 184 -2.96 -26.52 18.39
C ALA A 184 -3.53 -26.68 16.98
N HIS A 185 -4.80 -27.06 16.84
CA HIS A 185 -5.48 -27.13 15.53
C HIS A 185 -5.56 -25.76 14.86
N LEU A 186 -6.05 -24.73 15.58
CA LEU A 186 -6.20 -23.38 15.04
C LEU A 186 -4.85 -22.77 14.61
N MET A 187 -3.80 -23.01 15.39
CA MET A 187 -2.43 -22.63 15.05
C MET A 187 -1.89 -23.42 13.85
N ARG A 188 -2.14 -24.74 13.79
CA ARG A 188 -1.75 -25.60 12.66
C ARG A 188 -2.40 -25.12 11.36
N LEU A 189 -3.68 -24.75 11.41
CA LEU A 189 -4.41 -24.19 10.29
C LEU A 189 -3.85 -22.82 9.88
N GLY A 190 -3.42 -22.02 10.85
CA GLY A 190 -2.81 -20.71 10.64
C GLY A 190 -3.81 -19.58 10.50
N VAL A 191 -5.02 -19.71 11.04
CA VAL A 191 -5.97 -18.59 11.15
C VAL A 191 -5.44 -17.53 12.13
N THR A 192 -6.04 -16.34 12.13
CA THR A 192 -5.57 -15.23 12.99
C THR A 192 -6.62 -14.75 13.98
N THR A 193 -7.89 -14.96 13.65
CA THR A 193 -9.01 -14.32 14.33
C THR A 193 -10.16 -15.32 14.39
N LEU A 194 -10.68 -15.58 15.58
CA LEU A 194 -11.82 -16.45 15.78
C LEU A 194 -13.07 -15.58 15.85
N GLU A 195 -14.11 -15.93 15.09
CA GLU A 195 -15.44 -15.31 15.22
C GLU A 195 -16.34 -16.32 15.91
N LEU A 196 -16.70 -16.03 17.16
CA LEU A 196 -17.54 -16.92 17.97
C LEU A 196 -19.00 -16.61 17.69
N LEU A 197 -19.79 -17.63 17.38
CA LEU A 197 -21.26 -17.53 17.40
C LEU A 197 -21.77 -16.99 18.76
N PRO A 198 -23.02 -16.50 18.83
CA PRO A 198 -23.54 -15.80 20.01
C PRO A 198 -23.28 -16.52 21.33
N CYS A 199 -22.65 -15.80 22.27
CA CYS A 199 -22.28 -16.33 23.59
C CYS A 199 -23.03 -15.66 24.75
N ALA A 200 -23.85 -14.65 24.49
CA ALA A 200 -24.67 -13.99 25.51
C ALA A 200 -25.89 -14.86 25.86
N ALA A 201 -26.31 -14.86 27.12
CA ALA A 201 -27.33 -15.78 27.59
C ALA A 201 -28.67 -15.62 26.84
N TRP A 202 -29.14 -16.74 26.27
CA TRP A 202 -30.30 -16.80 25.38
C TRP A 202 -31.37 -17.77 25.89
N ILE A 203 -32.58 -17.69 25.35
CA ILE A 203 -33.66 -18.65 25.60
C ILE A 203 -34.06 -19.35 24.31
N ASP A 204 -34.57 -20.57 24.40
CA ASP A 204 -35.11 -21.29 23.24
C ASP A 204 -36.42 -20.67 22.74
N GLU A 205 -36.62 -20.67 21.43
CA GLU A 205 -37.85 -20.22 20.78
C GLU A 205 -39.04 -21.09 21.19
N ARG A 206 -40.24 -20.49 21.20
CA ARG A 206 -41.46 -21.12 21.74
C ARG A 206 -41.82 -22.48 21.13
N HIS A 207 -41.46 -22.72 19.87
CA HIS A 207 -41.82 -23.94 19.16
C HIS A 207 -40.79 -25.07 19.32
N LEU A 208 -39.56 -24.78 19.78
CA LEU A 208 -38.50 -25.79 19.84
C LEU A 208 -38.69 -26.82 20.98
N PRO A 209 -38.98 -26.43 22.24
CA PRO A 209 -39.13 -27.42 23.31
C PRO A 209 -40.23 -28.48 23.07
N PRO A 210 -41.42 -28.13 22.52
CA PRO A 210 -42.43 -29.12 22.11
C PRO A 210 -41.94 -30.13 21.07
N LEU A 211 -40.93 -29.77 20.26
CA LEU A 211 -40.30 -30.63 19.26
C LEU A 211 -39.11 -31.43 19.82
N GLY A 212 -38.76 -31.23 21.10
CA GLY A 212 -37.56 -31.83 21.70
C GLY A 212 -36.25 -31.23 21.21
N LEU A 213 -36.32 -30.01 20.67
CA LEU A 213 -35.20 -29.25 20.13
C LEU A 213 -34.83 -28.09 21.06
N SER A 214 -33.65 -27.51 20.84
CA SER A 214 -33.14 -26.34 21.57
C SER A 214 -32.42 -25.40 20.61
N ASN A 215 -32.37 -24.12 20.92
CA ASN A 215 -31.60 -23.17 20.13
C ASN A 215 -30.11 -23.44 20.33
N TYR A 216 -29.49 -24.02 19.30
CA TYR A 216 -28.09 -24.36 19.27
C TYR A 216 -27.25 -23.11 19.02
N TRP A 217 -27.54 -22.32 17.98
CA TRP A 217 -26.69 -21.20 17.58
C TRP A 217 -26.64 -20.03 18.58
N GLY A 218 -27.70 -19.82 19.36
CA GLY A 218 -27.77 -18.77 20.39
C GLY A 218 -28.28 -17.40 19.92
N TYR A 219 -28.79 -17.28 18.69
CA TYR A 219 -29.36 -16.01 18.15
C TYR A 219 -30.74 -15.68 18.76
N ASN A 220 -30.86 -15.64 20.08
CA ASN A 220 -32.10 -15.31 20.77
C ASN A 220 -31.88 -14.74 22.19
N PRO A 221 -31.03 -13.70 22.37
CA PRO A 221 -30.51 -13.28 23.66
C PRO A 221 -31.58 -12.64 24.57
N ILE A 222 -31.37 -12.76 25.88
CA ILE A 222 -32.14 -12.05 26.93
C ILE A 222 -31.23 -11.20 27.81
N ALA A 223 -30.11 -11.76 28.27
CA ALA A 223 -29.16 -11.06 29.13
C ALA A 223 -27.86 -10.79 28.36
N MET A 224 -27.84 -9.68 27.63
CA MET A 224 -26.81 -9.36 26.62
C MET A 224 -25.39 -9.15 27.19
N MET A 225 -25.28 -8.89 28.50
CA MET A 225 -23.99 -8.73 29.20
C MET A 225 -23.57 -9.97 30.00
N ALA A 226 -24.40 -11.02 30.05
CA ALA A 226 -24.07 -12.23 30.77
C ALA A 226 -23.61 -13.31 29.79
N PRO A 227 -22.41 -13.89 29.93
CA PRO A 227 -22.06 -15.08 29.17
C PRO A 227 -23.00 -16.23 29.54
N ASP A 228 -23.44 -17.01 28.54
CA ASP A 228 -24.39 -18.09 28.78
C ASP A 228 -23.76 -19.19 29.67
N PRO A 229 -24.42 -19.59 30.78
CA PRO A 229 -23.91 -20.63 31.67
C PRO A 229 -23.65 -21.99 31.00
N ARG A 230 -24.27 -22.28 29.83
CA ARG A 230 -24.00 -23.49 29.04
C ARG A 230 -22.61 -23.47 28.40
N LEU A 231 -22.12 -22.28 28.02
CA LEU A 231 -20.85 -22.10 27.31
C LEU A 231 -19.72 -21.69 28.25
N ALA A 232 -20.02 -20.94 29.30
CA ALA A 232 -19.06 -20.48 30.30
C ALA A 232 -19.59 -20.76 31.72
N PRO A 233 -19.59 -22.01 32.20
CA PRO A 233 -20.04 -22.34 33.54
C PRO A 233 -19.25 -21.62 34.64
N GLY A 234 -17.99 -21.22 34.38
CA GLY A 234 -17.20 -20.36 35.25
C GLY A 234 -17.43 -18.85 35.09
N GLY A 235 -18.41 -18.44 34.28
CA GLY A 235 -18.78 -17.05 34.00
C GLY A 235 -17.64 -16.23 33.36
N TRP A 236 -17.61 -14.93 33.66
CA TRP A 236 -16.60 -14.00 33.12
C TRP A 236 -15.15 -14.41 33.38
N ARG A 237 -14.88 -15.12 34.49
CA ARG A 237 -13.53 -15.61 34.78
C ARG A 237 -13.07 -16.60 33.71
N GLU A 238 -13.93 -17.55 33.35
CA GLU A 238 -13.62 -18.56 32.32
C GLU A 238 -13.46 -17.92 30.94
N VAL A 239 -14.36 -17.00 30.55
CA VAL A 239 -14.26 -16.27 29.29
C VAL A 239 -12.93 -15.52 29.20
N ARG A 240 -12.57 -14.76 30.24
CA ARG A 240 -11.33 -14.00 30.29
C ARG A 240 -10.09 -14.89 30.23
N GLU A 241 -10.07 -15.98 31.00
CA GLU A 241 -8.96 -16.94 31.00
C GLU A 241 -8.80 -17.61 29.63
N ALA A 242 -9.92 -17.96 28.97
CA ALA A 242 -9.92 -18.55 27.64
C ALA A 242 -9.40 -17.57 26.58
N VAL A 243 -9.93 -16.35 26.56
CA VAL A 243 -9.48 -15.29 25.64
C VAL A 243 -8.00 -14.94 25.87
N ALA A 244 -7.54 -14.88 27.13
CA ALA A 244 -6.12 -14.66 27.42
C ALA A 244 -5.23 -15.76 26.82
N ARG A 245 -5.62 -17.04 26.92
CA ARG A 245 -4.86 -18.15 26.32
C ARG A 245 -4.87 -18.09 24.79
N LEU A 246 -5.97 -17.68 24.18
CA LEU A 246 -6.05 -17.46 22.74
C LEU A 246 -5.14 -16.30 22.30
N HIS A 247 -5.11 -15.20 23.06
CA HIS A 247 -4.18 -14.09 22.84
C HIS A 247 -2.71 -14.51 22.97
N ASP A 248 -2.37 -15.35 23.95
CA ASP A 248 -1.02 -15.89 24.13
C ASP A 248 -0.57 -16.74 22.92
N ALA A 249 -1.53 -17.40 22.25
CA ALA A 249 -1.32 -18.10 20.99
C ALA A 249 -1.32 -17.18 19.74
N GLY A 250 -1.54 -15.88 19.94
CA GLY A 250 -1.62 -14.89 18.87
C GLY A 250 -2.94 -14.91 18.09
N LEU A 251 -4.02 -15.45 18.65
CA LEU A 251 -5.35 -15.46 18.04
C LEU A 251 -6.21 -14.34 18.62
N GLU A 252 -6.83 -13.55 17.77
CA GLU A 252 -7.85 -12.58 18.18
C GLU A 252 -9.21 -13.26 18.36
N VAL A 253 -10.10 -12.64 19.15
CA VAL A 253 -11.47 -13.12 19.38
C VAL A 253 -12.50 -12.03 19.03
N ILE A 254 -13.32 -12.28 18.02
CA ILE A 254 -14.51 -11.51 17.66
C ILE A 254 -15.73 -12.27 18.19
N LEU A 255 -16.70 -11.54 18.71
CA LEU A 255 -17.97 -12.10 19.16
C LEU A 255 -19.10 -11.71 18.20
N ASP A 256 -19.86 -12.70 17.74
CA ASP A 256 -21.14 -12.46 17.09
C ASP A 256 -22.17 -11.99 18.12
N VAL A 257 -22.78 -10.84 17.86
CA VAL A 257 -23.68 -10.15 18.80
C VAL A 257 -25.01 -9.85 18.15
N VAL A 258 -26.07 -10.20 18.89
CA VAL A 258 -27.45 -9.97 18.52
C VAL A 258 -28.01 -8.84 19.39
N PHE A 259 -28.14 -7.67 18.77
CA PHE A 259 -28.75 -6.48 19.40
C PHE A 259 -30.00 -6.00 18.67
N ASN A 260 -30.37 -6.67 17.58
CA ASN A 260 -31.49 -6.27 16.75
C ASN A 260 -32.84 -6.73 17.33
N HIS A 261 -32.89 -7.89 17.98
CA HIS A 261 -34.07 -8.48 18.63
C HIS A 261 -33.73 -9.16 19.97
N THR A 262 -34.74 -9.69 20.66
CA THR A 262 -34.59 -10.44 21.92
C THR A 262 -35.39 -11.73 21.92
N GLY A 263 -35.05 -12.64 22.84
CA GLY A 263 -35.79 -13.88 23.10
C GLY A 263 -37.18 -13.74 23.70
N GLU A 264 -37.71 -12.52 23.84
CA GLU A 264 -39.10 -12.31 24.23
C GLU A 264 -40.08 -12.41 23.06
N SER A 265 -39.60 -12.60 21.81
CA SER A 265 -40.41 -12.84 20.60
C SER A 265 -41.51 -11.79 20.35
N ASP A 266 -42.58 -12.13 19.63
CA ASP A 266 -43.74 -11.29 19.32
C ASP A 266 -44.69 -11.09 20.52
N GLU A 267 -45.87 -10.50 20.34
CA GLU A 267 -46.86 -10.24 21.41
C GLU A 267 -47.35 -11.48 22.17
N PHE A 268 -47.15 -12.66 21.60
CA PHE A 268 -47.45 -13.96 22.21
C PHE A 268 -46.20 -14.64 22.79
N GLY A 269 -45.05 -13.97 22.77
CA GLY A 269 -43.84 -14.42 23.43
C GLY A 269 -43.86 -14.26 24.96
N PRO A 270 -42.83 -14.79 25.63
CA PRO A 270 -42.71 -14.75 27.08
C PRO A 270 -42.41 -13.32 27.60
N THR A 271 -42.59 -13.11 28.90
CA THR A 271 -42.25 -11.86 29.62
C THR A 271 -41.16 -12.19 30.64
N ILE A 272 -39.93 -11.79 30.33
CA ILE A 272 -38.70 -12.27 30.96
C ILE A 272 -37.83 -11.12 31.44
N SER A 273 -37.77 -10.01 30.70
CA SER A 273 -36.92 -8.85 31.00
C SER A 273 -37.56 -7.57 30.45
N PHE A 274 -37.16 -7.14 29.25
CA PHE A 274 -37.47 -5.85 28.65
C PHE A 274 -38.97 -5.56 28.57
N ARG A 275 -39.78 -6.54 28.14
CA ARG A 275 -41.24 -6.43 28.01
C ARG A 275 -41.90 -6.08 29.34
N GLY A 276 -41.48 -6.77 30.40
CA GLY A 276 -42.03 -6.56 31.74
C GLY A 276 -41.49 -5.30 32.42
N LEU A 277 -40.27 -4.88 32.09
CA LEU A 277 -39.64 -3.68 32.67
C LEU A 277 -40.12 -2.38 32.01
N ASP A 278 -40.15 -2.33 30.68
CA ASP A 278 -40.73 -1.21 29.94
C ASP A 278 -40.88 -1.50 28.43
N ASN A 279 -41.94 -2.24 28.07
CA ASN A 279 -42.18 -2.65 26.69
C ASN A 279 -42.11 -1.51 25.65
N ALA A 280 -42.78 -0.39 25.92
CA ALA A 280 -42.90 0.74 24.97
C ALA A 280 -41.61 1.58 24.85
N SER A 281 -40.66 1.40 25.77
CA SER A 281 -39.36 2.06 25.71
C SER A 281 -38.28 1.20 25.06
N TYR A 282 -38.32 -0.12 25.25
CA TYR A 282 -37.31 -1.03 24.69
C TYR A 282 -37.57 -1.44 23.25
N TYR A 283 -38.84 -1.69 22.88
CA TYR A 283 -39.18 -2.21 21.56
C TYR A 283 -39.78 -1.15 20.66
N ARG A 284 -39.51 -1.28 19.35
CA ARG A 284 -40.19 -0.48 18.34
C ARG A 284 -41.58 -1.06 18.08
N LEU A 285 -42.60 -0.29 18.39
CA LEU A 285 -44.00 -0.66 18.19
C LEU A 285 -44.51 -0.21 16.82
N ALA A 286 -45.44 -0.96 16.26
CA ALA A 286 -46.16 -0.60 15.06
C ALA A 286 -47.05 0.64 15.28
N ALA A 287 -47.60 1.19 14.20
CA ALA A 287 -48.40 2.42 14.27
C ALA A 287 -49.67 2.29 15.13
N ASP A 288 -50.16 1.08 15.35
CA ASP A 288 -51.30 0.80 16.24
C ASP A 288 -50.92 0.77 17.73
N GLY A 289 -49.63 0.83 18.05
CA GLY A 289 -49.11 0.80 19.42
C GLY A 289 -49.21 -0.55 20.13
N ALA A 290 -49.83 -1.57 19.52
CA ALA A 290 -50.10 -2.85 20.16
C ALA A 290 -49.13 -3.95 19.72
N HIS A 291 -48.77 -3.94 18.43
CA HIS A 291 -47.90 -4.93 17.80
C HIS A 291 -46.46 -4.43 17.69
N TYR A 292 -45.52 -5.35 17.52
CA TYR A 292 -44.11 -5.01 17.29
C TYR A 292 -43.83 -4.79 15.81
N VAL A 293 -42.87 -3.92 15.51
CA VAL A 293 -42.21 -3.96 14.20
C VAL A 293 -41.28 -5.17 14.16
N ASN A 294 -41.30 -5.93 13.06
CA ASN A 294 -40.54 -7.16 12.91
C ASN A 294 -39.61 -7.14 11.69
N ASP A 295 -38.72 -6.14 11.61
CA ASP A 295 -37.71 -6.06 10.54
C ASP A 295 -36.62 -7.15 10.68
N SER A 296 -36.49 -7.78 11.86
CA SER A 296 -35.56 -8.90 12.12
C SER A 296 -36.08 -10.25 11.63
N GLY A 297 -37.40 -10.43 11.56
CA GLY A 297 -38.03 -11.74 11.34
C GLY A 297 -38.22 -12.58 12.63
N CYS A 298 -37.70 -12.12 13.78
CA CYS A 298 -37.70 -12.86 15.05
C CYS A 298 -38.87 -12.49 16.01
N GLY A 299 -39.76 -11.59 15.58
CA GLY A 299 -41.00 -11.22 16.28
C GLY A 299 -40.94 -9.82 16.92
N ASN A 300 -39.76 -9.32 17.25
CA ASN A 300 -39.57 -7.96 17.78
C ASN A 300 -38.27 -7.33 17.25
N VAL A 301 -38.15 -6.02 17.46
CA VAL A 301 -36.90 -5.28 17.28
C VAL A 301 -36.70 -4.26 18.40
N LEU A 302 -35.46 -4.12 18.87
CA LEU A 302 -35.10 -3.09 19.85
C LEU A 302 -35.11 -1.69 19.21
N ASP A 303 -35.61 -0.69 19.93
CA ASP A 303 -35.66 0.69 19.45
C ASP A 303 -34.32 1.41 19.66
N CYS A 304 -33.38 1.14 18.75
CA CYS A 304 -32.05 1.73 18.73
C CYS A 304 -32.03 3.25 18.47
N THR A 305 -33.20 3.90 18.32
CA THR A 305 -33.29 5.36 18.27
C THR A 305 -33.39 6.00 19.65
N ARG A 306 -33.67 5.21 20.69
CA ARG A 306 -33.88 5.69 22.06
C ARG A 306 -32.61 5.56 22.89
N ALA A 307 -32.29 6.62 23.64
CA ALA A 307 -31.09 6.69 24.46
C ALA A 307 -30.92 5.52 25.47
N PRO A 308 -31.97 5.03 26.16
CA PRO A 308 -31.84 3.88 27.08
C PRO A 308 -31.43 2.58 26.39
N VAL A 309 -31.92 2.34 25.16
CA VAL A 309 -31.56 1.16 24.36
C VAL A 309 -30.14 1.29 23.81
N VAL A 310 -29.79 2.47 23.27
CA VAL A 310 -28.41 2.76 22.86
C VAL A 310 -27.46 2.56 24.03
N ARG A 311 -27.80 3.04 25.23
CA ARG A 311 -26.98 2.88 26.43
C ARG A 311 -26.78 1.40 26.79
N LEU A 312 -27.86 0.63 26.81
CA LEU A 312 -27.81 -0.81 27.09
C LEU A 312 -26.85 -1.54 26.13
N ILE A 313 -27.00 -1.32 24.83
CA ILE A 313 -26.16 -1.98 23.82
C ILE A 313 -24.69 -1.56 23.98
N MET A 314 -24.44 -0.26 24.20
CA MET A 314 -23.08 0.25 24.43
C MET A 314 -22.44 -0.38 25.67
N ASP A 315 -23.19 -0.56 26.76
CA ASP A 315 -22.67 -1.19 27.98
C ASP A 315 -22.45 -2.69 27.80
N ALA A 316 -23.30 -3.38 27.03
CA ALA A 316 -23.09 -4.78 26.68
C ALA A 316 -21.81 -4.97 25.86
N LEU A 317 -21.61 -4.15 24.81
CA LEU A 317 -20.39 -4.14 24.02
C LEU A 317 -19.15 -3.88 24.90
N ARG A 318 -19.22 -2.89 25.81
CA ARG A 318 -18.13 -2.60 26.75
C ARG A 318 -17.88 -3.76 27.71
N ALA A 319 -18.92 -4.45 28.20
CA ALA A 319 -18.76 -5.59 29.11
C ALA A 319 -17.95 -6.72 28.43
N TRP A 320 -18.29 -7.10 27.21
CA TRP A 320 -17.53 -8.10 26.45
C TRP A 320 -16.10 -7.64 26.15
N ALA A 321 -15.92 -6.38 25.74
CA ALA A 321 -14.59 -5.84 25.46
C ALA A 321 -13.71 -5.72 26.71
N LEU A 322 -14.24 -5.26 27.83
CA LEU A 322 -13.50 -4.97 29.05
C LEU A 322 -13.34 -6.18 29.96
N TYR A 323 -14.37 -7.01 30.13
CA TYR A 323 -14.34 -8.14 31.08
C TYR A 323 -13.91 -9.44 30.40
N GLY A 324 -14.35 -9.66 29.16
CA GLY A 324 -13.94 -10.80 28.34
C GLY A 324 -12.61 -10.59 27.62
N GLY A 325 -12.32 -9.35 27.21
CA GLY A 325 -11.10 -9.01 26.48
C GLY A 325 -11.22 -9.14 24.95
N VAL A 326 -12.42 -9.34 24.41
CA VAL A 326 -12.65 -9.59 22.97
C VAL A 326 -12.16 -8.43 22.09
N ASP A 327 -11.64 -8.76 20.90
CA ASP A 327 -11.01 -7.87 19.92
C ASP A 327 -11.96 -7.19 18.96
N GLY A 328 -13.23 -7.61 18.94
CA GLY A 328 -14.21 -7.06 18.02
C GLY A 328 -15.57 -7.75 18.09
N PHE A 329 -16.46 -7.31 17.20
CA PHE A 329 -17.84 -7.75 17.13
C PHE A 329 -18.28 -7.96 15.68
N ARG A 330 -19.02 -9.04 15.43
CA ARG A 330 -19.84 -9.21 14.22
C ARG A 330 -21.30 -8.99 14.60
N PHE A 331 -21.96 -8.03 13.96
CA PHE A 331 -23.31 -7.61 14.27
C PHE A 331 -24.29 -8.34 13.37
N ASP A 332 -25.10 -9.21 13.98
CA ASP A 332 -26.22 -9.88 13.35
C ASP A 332 -27.30 -8.88 12.90
N LEU A 333 -27.81 -9.08 11.69
CA LEU A 333 -28.81 -8.23 11.04
C LEU A 333 -28.55 -6.73 11.27
N ALA A 334 -27.30 -6.31 11.05
CA ALA A 334 -26.80 -5.00 11.47
C ALA A 334 -27.60 -3.83 10.89
N THR A 335 -28.28 -4.03 9.75
CA THR A 335 -29.15 -3.00 9.17
C THR A 335 -30.24 -2.57 10.15
N THR A 336 -30.81 -3.49 10.94
CA THR A 336 -31.88 -3.18 11.90
C THR A 336 -31.39 -2.21 12.98
N LEU A 337 -30.14 -2.35 13.42
CA LEU A 337 -29.49 -1.49 14.42
C LEU A 337 -29.36 -0.02 13.97
N ALA A 338 -29.37 0.20 12.66
CA ALA A 338 -29.21 1.49 12.03
C ALA A 338 -30.52 2.06 11.45
N ARG A 339 -31.66 1.43 11.76
CA ARG A 339 -32.97 1.90 11.29
C ARG A 339 -33.51 3.06 12.12
N ARG A 340 -34.08 4.02 11.41
CA ARG A 340 -34.95 5.08 11.94
C ARG A 340 -36.33 4.94 11.31
N SER A 341 -37.24 5.84 11.64
CA SER A 341 -38.56 5.92 11.00
C SER A 341 -38.49 6.09 9.47
N SER A 342 -37.39 6.63 8.94
CA SER A 342 -37.15 6.80 7.50
C SER A 342 -36.40 5.64 6.83
N GLY A 343 -36.10 4.55 7.55
CA GLY A 343 -35.28 3.43 7.08
C GLY A 343 -33.84 3.48 7.59
N PHE A 344 -32.92 2.78 6.92
CA PHE A 344 -31.49 2.73 7.28
C PHE A 344 -30.86 4.13 7.23
N ASP A 345 -30.12 4.47 8.27
CA ASP A 345 -29.35 5.70 8.39
C ASP A 345 -27.93 5.37 8.87
N ARG A 346 -26.93 5.70 8.06
CA ARG A 346 -25.52 5.39 8.38
C ARG A 346 -24.99 6.16 9.58
N ASP A 347 -25.65 7.27 9.93
CA ASP A 347 -25.31 8.12 11.07
C ASP A 347 -26.27 7.87 12.25
N ALA A 348 -27.00 6.74 12.24
CA ALA A 348 -27.93 6.36 13.29
C ALA A 348 -27.30 6.45 14.70
N PRO A 349 -28.10 6.77 15.75
CA PRO A 349 -27.58 7.03 17.10
C PRO A 349 -26.64 5.96 17.65
N LEU A 350 -26.99 4.68 17.46
CA LEU A 350 -26.17 3.56 17.94
C LEU A 350 -24.83 3.47 17.19
N LEU A 351 -24.83 3.56 15.86
CA LEU A 351 -23.59 3.52 15.07
C LEU A 351 -22.67 4.70 15.45
N SER A 352 -23.23 5.90 15.54
CA SER A 352 -22.51 7.10 15.98
C SER A 352 -21.92 6.93 17.39
N ALA A 353 -22.66 6.31 18.32
CA ALA A 353 -22.20 6.05 19.68
C ALA A 353 -21.03 5.05 19.72
N ILE A 354 -21.08 3.98 18.92
CA ILE A 354 -19.99 2.99 18.80
C ILE A 354 -18.72 3.66 18.25
N LEU A 355 -18.84 4.45 17.18
CA LEU A 355 -17.70 5.02 16.46
C LEU A 355 -16.94 6.10 17.23
N GLN A 356 -17.60 6.79 18.18
CA GLN A 356 -16.93 7.79 19.03
C GLN A 356 -16.34 7.19 20.31
N ASP A 357 -16.75 5.97 20.70
CA ASP A 357 -16.45 5.41 22.01
C ASP A 357 -14.97 5.02 22.16
N PRO A 358 -14.28 5.45 23.23
CA PRO A 358 -12.84 5.22 23.39
C PRO A 358 -12.45 3.76 23.65
N VAL A 359 -13.39 2.89 24.05
CA VAL A 359 -13.15 1.46 24.25
C VAL A 359 -13.42 0.70 22.94
N LEU A 360 -14.47 1.07 22.21
CA LEU A 360 -14.99 0.28 21.09
C LEU A 360 -14.45 0.68 19.71
N ARG A 361 -14.13 1.96 19.49
CA ARG A 361 -13.82 2.49 18.14
C ARG A 361 -12.60 1.87 17.45
N ASP A 362 -11.67 1.33 18.25
CA ASP A 362 -10.42 0.73 17.78
C ASP A 362 -10.52 -0.81 17.63
N LEU A 363 -11.71 -1.38 17.85
CA LEU A 363 -11.98 -2.82 17.72
C LEU A 363 -12.40 -3.18 16.30
N LYS A 364 -12.32 -4.46 15.96
CA LYS A 364 -12.85 -4.94 14.68
C LYS A 364 -14.39 -4.91 14.73
N LEU A 365 -15.02 -4.23 13.79
CA LEU A 365 -16.47 -4.16 13.66
C LEU A 365 -16.84 -4.79 12.32
N ILE A 366 -17.68 -5.82 12.33
CA ILE A 366 -18.16 -6.53 11.14
C ILE A 366 -19.69 -6.45 11.14
N ALA A 367 -20.30 -6.02 10.05
CA ALA A 367 -21.75 -6.02 9.90
C ALA A 367 -22.22 -7.17 9.02
N GLU A 368 -23.36 -7.77 9.37
CA GLU A 368 -24.25 -8.38 8.40
C GLU A 368 -25.13 -7.28 7.79
N PRO A 369 -24.85 -6.83 6.55
CA PRO A 369 -25.40 -5.58 6.04
C PRO A 369 -26.79 -5.79 5.40
N TRP A 370 -27.64 -6.60 6.02
CA TRP A 370 -29.03 -6.81 5.61
C TRP A 370 -29.96 -7.12 6.79
N ASP A 371 -31.26 -6.96 6.53
CA ASP A 371 -32.34 -7.49 7.36
C ASP A 371 -33.59 -7.75 6.50
N MET A 372 -34.69 -8.23 7.10
CA MET A 372 -35.93 -8.58 6.40
C MET A 372 -36.85 -7.38 6.14
N GLY A 373 -36.56 -6.23 6.74
CA GLY A 373 -37.36 -5.01 6.59
C GLY A 373 -37.25 -4.41 5.19
N THR A 374 -38.27 -3.64 4.77
CA THR A 374 -38.24 -2.93 3.47
C THR A 374 -36.96 -2.09 3.35
N GLY A 375 -36.24 -2.25 2.23
CA GLY A 375 -34.95 -1.59 1.99
C GLY A 375 -33.82 -2.08 2.91
N GLY A 376 -33.87 -3.34 3.34
CA GLY A 376 -32.92 -3.94 4.28
C GLY A 376 -31.54 -4.25 3.72
N TYR A 377 -31.40 -4.52 2.42
CA TYR A 377 -30.10 -4.80 1.82
C TYR A 377 -29.23 -3.54 1.69
N ARG A 378 -28.11 -3.50 2.43
CA ARG A 378 -27.23 -2.34 2.63
C ARG A 378 -25.74 -2.65 2.48
N LEU A 379 -25.42 -3.72 1.75
CA LEU A 379 -24.05 -4.05 1.42
C LEU A 379 -23.37 -2.86 0.75
N GLY A 380 -22.28 -2.35 1.33
CA GLY A 380 -21.55 -1.19 0.85
C GLY A 380 -21.79 0.11 1.63
N ASP A 381 -22.87 0.19 2.41
CA ASP A 381 -23.39 1.46 2.95
C ASP A 381 -22.95 1.77 4.39
N PHE A 382 -22.41 0.79 5.14
CA PHE A 382 -21.98 1.01 6.52
C PHE A 382 -20.79 2.00 6.62
N PRO A 383 -20.59 2.65 7.78
CA PRO A 383 -19.45 3.54 8.01
C PRO A 383 -18.10 2.84 7.83
N GLU A 384 -17.04 3.58 7.46
CA GLU A 384 -15.74 3.01 7.08
C GLU A 384 -15.12 2.03 8.08
N PRO A 385 -15.19 2.25 9.42
CA PRO A 385 -14.58 1.32 10.38
C PRO A 385 -15.19 -0.10 10.34
N PHE A 386 -16.42 -0.23 9.84
CA PHE A 386 -17.08 -1.53 9.65
C PHE A 386 -16.55 -2.24 8.39
N ALA A 387 -16.14 -3.49 8.57
CA ALA A 387 -16.15 -4.48 7.51
C ALA A 387 -17.55 -5.08 7.37
N GLU A 388 -17.84 -5.75 6.27
CA GLU A 388 -19.15 -6.30 5.97
C GLU A 388 -19.02 -7.70 5.38
N TRP A 389 -19.87 -8.62 5.84
CA TRP A 389 -20.08 -9.90 5.18
C TRP A 389 -20.53 -9.66 3.73
N ASN A 390 -19.79 -10.24 2.78
CA ASN A 390 -20.04 -10.04 1.36
C ASN A 390 -20.73 -11.26 0.73
N ASP A 391 -22.06 -11.25 0.75
CA ASP A 391 -22.90 -12.28 0.10
C ASP A 391 -22.73 -12.31 -1.42
N ARG A 392 -22.44 -11.18 -2.07
CA ARG A 392 -22.11 -11.15 -3.50
C ARG A 392 -20.85 -11.94 -3.81
N TYR A 393 -19.84 -11.90 -2.94
CA TYR A 393 -18.65 -12.74 -3.10
C TYR A 393 -19.04 -14.23 -3.02
N ARG A 394 -19.79 -14.61 -1.98
CA ARG A 394 -20.30 -15.97 -1.78
C ARG A 394 -21.01 -16.46 -3.04
N ASP A 395 -21.97 -15.69 -3.53
CA ASP A 395 -22.84 -16.08 -4.63
C ASP A 395 -22.10 -16.07 -5.98
N GLY A 396 -21.25 -15.07 -6.23
CA GLY A 396 -20.45 -15.00 -7.44
C GLY A 396 -19.44 -16.15 -7.55
N ALA A 397 -18.77 -16.51 -6.45
CA ALA A 397 -17.86 -17.64 -6.41
C ALA A 397 -18.59 -18.98 -6.56
N ARG A 398 -19.70 -19.19 -5.83
CA ARG A 398 -20.52 -20.41 -5.93
C ARG A 398 -21.10 -20.57 -7.34
N GLY A 399 -21.68 -19.52 -7.92
CA GLY A 399 -22.27 -19.55 -9.26
C GLY A 399 -21.26 -19.89 -10.36
N PHE A 400 -20.05 -19.32 -10.30
CA PHE A 400 -18.97 -19.68 -11.22
C PHE A 400 -18.62 -21.17 -11.16
N TRP A 401 -18.40 -21.71 -9.95
CA TRP A 401 -18.04 -23.12 -9.80
C TRP A 401 -19.18 -24.08 -10.10
N ARG A 402 -20.42 -23.74 -9.74
CA ARG A 402 -21.61 -24.52 -10.13
C ARG A 402 -21.73 -24.64 -11.65
N GLY A 403 -21.33 -23.59 -12.36
CA GLY A 403 -21.22 -23.59 -13.81
C GLY A 403 -22.22 -22.67 -14.52
N ASP A 404 -22.80 -21.71 -13.81
CA ASP A 404 -23.77 -20.77 -14.36
C ASP A 404 -23.17 -19.96 -15.54
N SER A 405 -24.00 -19.56 -16.49
CA SER A 405 -23.62 -18.75 -17.67
C SER A 405 -23.38 -17.28 -17.32
N CYS A 406 -22.50 -17.01 -16.34
CA CYS A 406 -22.12 -15.67 -15.88
C CYS A 406 -20.72 -15.22 -16.33
N GLY A 407 -20.01 -16.06 -17.09
CA GLY A 407 -18.66 -15.79 -17.58
C GLY A 407 -17.62 -15.66 -16.46
N VAL A 408 -16.56 -14.88 -16.70
CA VAL A 408 -15.48 -14.63 -15.72
C VAL A 408 -15.55 -13.25 -15.08
N ALA A 409 -16.35 -12.32 -15.60
CA ALA A 409 -16.38 -10.93 -15.17
C ALA A 409 -16.88 -10.76 -13.72
N GLU A 410 -17.96 -11.47 -13.36
CA GLU A 410 -18.49 -11.43 -12.00
C GLU A 410 -17.47 -11.99 -11.00
N LEU A 411 -16.90 -13.17 -11.29
CA LEU A 411 -15.85 -13.76 -10.47
C LEU A 411 -14.63 -12.84 -10.35
N ALA A 412 -14.17 -12.23 -11.44
CA ALA A 412 -13.03 -11.31 -11.42
C ALA A 412 -13.29 -10.09 -10.52
N THR A 413 -14.50 -9.54 -10.56
CA THR A 413 -14.92 -8.44 -9.68
C THR A 413 -14.89 -8.85 -8.21
N ARG A 414 -15.41 -10.04 -7.88
CA ARG A 414 -15.37 -10.58 -6.51
C ARG A 414 -13.95 -10.89 -6.05
N PHE A 415 -13.16 -11.52 -6.90
CA PHE A 415 -11.75 -11.87 -6.65
C PHE A 415 -10.87 -10.64 -6.44
N ALA A 416 -11.16 -9.53 -7.13
CA ALA A 416 -10.47 -8.25 -7.00
C ALA A 416 -10.89 -7.42 -5.77
N GLY A 417 -11.68 -8.00 -4.85
CA GLY A 417 -12.08 -7.36 -3.59
C GLY A 417 -13.40 -6.60 -3.66
N SER A 418 -14.23 -6.86 -4.68
CA SER A 418 -15.56 -6.27 -4.83
C SER A 418 -15.56 -4.74 -4.86
N GLN A 419 -14.67 -4.16 -5.68
CA GLN A 419 -14.52 -2.71 -5.80
C GLN A 419 -15.82 -1.99 -6.18
N ASP A 420 -16.70 -2.63 -6.95
CA ASP A 420 -18.02 -2.11 -7.31
C ASP A 420 -18.90 -1.76 -6.08
N VAL A 421 -18.68 -2.44 -4.97
CA VAL A 421 -19.36 -2.23 -3.69
C VAL A 421 -18.52 -1.37 -2.74
N PHE A 422 -17.21 -1.66 -2.64
CA PHE A 422 -16.35 -1.14 -1.57
C PHE A 422 -15.40 -0.01 -2.00
N ALA A 423 -15.48 0.53 -3.22
CA ALA A 423 -14.52 1.51 -3.79
C ALA A 423 -14.15 2.70 -2.90
N ARG A 424 -15.04 3.13 -1.99
CA ARG A 424 -14.81 4.25 -1.06
C ARG A 424 -14.04 3.87 0.20
N ARG A 425 -13.74 2.58 0.37
CA ARG A 425 -13.09 1.99 1.55
C ARG A 425 -11.83 1.22 1.11
N ARG A 426 -11.49 0.14 1.80
CA ARG A 426 -10.38 -0.76 1.49
C ARG A 426 -10.92 -2.14 1.12
N PRO A 427 -10.22 -2.94 0.27
CA PRO A 427 -10.63 -4.31 -0.02
C PRO A 427 -10.85 -5.15 1.24
N SER A 428 -10.03 -4.95 2.28
CA SER A 428 -10.15 -5.69 3.55
C SER A 428 -11.47 -5.47 4.31
N ARG A 429 -12.26 -4.46 3.93
CA ARG A 429 -13.63 -4.28 4.45
C ARG A 429 -14.65 -5.24 3.86
N SER A 430 -14.30 -5.95 2.80
CA SER A 430 -15.05 -7.08 2.28
C SER A 430 -14.66 -8.34 3.04
N VAL A 431 -15.55 -8.84 3.92
CA VAL A 431 -15.41 -10.18 4.51
C VAL A 431 -15.94 -11.19 3.52
N ASN A 432 -15.03 -11.82 2.79
CA ASN A 432 -15.34 -12.83 1.78
C ASN A 432 -15.53 -14.17 2.47
N PHE A 433 -16.58 -14.91 2.09
CA PHE A 433 -16.83 -16.25 2.60
C PHE A 433 -17.48 -17.11 1.52
N ILE A 434 -17.23 -18.42 1.54
CA ILE A 434 -17.94 -19.38 0.69
C ILE A 434 -19.08 -20.02 1.47
N THR A 435 -18.89 -20.30 2.75
CA THR A 435 -19.87 -20.88 3.68
C THR A 435 -19.77 -20.16 5.01
N ALA A 436 -20.86 -20.15 5.76
CA ALA A 436 -20.98 -19.62 7.11
C ALA A 436 -21.81 -20.62 7.94
N HIS A 437 -22.19 -20.26 9.17
CA HIS A 437 -23.12 -21.05 9.96
C HIS A 437 -24.50 -21.17 9.30
N ASP A 438 -24.95 -20.12 8.60
CA ASP A 438 -26.16 -20.13 7.77
C ASP A 438 -25.87 -20.72 6.38
N GLY A 439 -26.73 -21.64 5.95
CA GLY A 439 -26.61 -22.39 4.71
C GLY A 439 -25.85 -23.71 4.87
N PHE A 440 -25.39 -24.24 3.74
CA PHE A 440 -24.62 -25.48 3.71
C PHE A 440 -23.20 -25.30 4.23
N THR A 441 -22.69 -26.37 4.86
CA THR A 441 -21.25 -26.60 5.03
C THR A 441 -20.54 -26.71 3.66
N LEU A 442 -19.21 -26.58 3.63
CA LEU A 442 -18.46 -26.70 2.38
C LEU A 442 -18.64 -28.07 1.70
N ARG A 443 -18.68 -29.14 2.48
CA ARG A 443 -18.94 -30.50 1.96
C ARG A 443 -20.34 -30.62 1.42
N ASP A 444 -21.35 -30.10 2.12
CA ASP A 444 -22.74 -30.23 1.69
C ASP A 444 -23.05 -29.37 0.45
N LEU A 445 -22.39 -28.22 0.32
CA LEU A 445 -22.48 -27.35 -0.86
C LEU A 445 -22.14 -28.08 -2.17
N VAL A 446 -21.26 -29.08 -2.11
CA VAL A 446 -20.83 -29.90 -3.26
C VAL A 446 -21.44 -31.31 -3.24
N SER A 447 -22.32 -31.62 -2.28
CA SER A 447 -22.95 -32.93 -2.10
C SER A 447 -24.46 -32.92 -2.22
N TYR A 448 -25.12 -31.76 -2.13
CA TYR A 448 -26.58 -31.63 -2.13
C TYR A 448 -27.05 -30.55 -3.12
N ALA A 449 -28.08 -30.88 -3.90
CA ALA A 449 -28.77 -29.92 -4.77
C ALA A 449 -29.95 -29.26 -4.06
N HIS A 450 -30.49 -29.89 -3.02
CA HIS A 450 -31.61 -29.40 -2.22
C HIS A 450 -31.31 -29.52 -0.72
N LYS A 451 -31.98 -28.70 0.08
CA LYS A 451 -31.89 -28.76 1.55
C LYS A 451 -32.69 -29.93 2.11
N HIS A 452 -32.24 -30.48 3.23
CA HIS A 452 -32.82 -31.59 3.99
C HIS A 452 -32.90 -31.18 5.47
N ASN A 453 -33.81 -30.24 5.76
CA ASN A 453 -33.99 -29.65 7.09
C ASN A 453 -35.08 -30.36 7.91
N GLU A 454 -35.52 -31.56 7.52
CA GLU A 454 -36.62 -32.29 8.18
C GLU A 454 -36.39 -32.47 9.69
N ALA A 455 -35.13 -32.60 10.12
CA ALA A 455 -34.74 -32.70 11.51
C ALA A 455 -35.12 -31.47 12.36
N ASN A 456 -35.37 -30.30 11.74
CA ASN A 456 -35.80 -29.08 12.43
C ASN A 456 -37.30 -29.10 12.79
N GLY A 457 -38.07 -30.07 12.30
CA GLY A 457 -39.50 -30.22 12.63
C GLY A 457 -40.43 -29.26 11.90
N GLU A 458 -39.95 -28.56 10.87
CA GLU A 458 -40.71 -27.56 10.10
C GLU A 458 -41.08 -28.02 8.68
N GLU A 459 -41.05 -29.34 8.44
CA GLU A 459 -41.35 -29.96 7.14
C GLU A 459 -40.50 -29.37 5.99
N ASN A 460 -39.21 -29.11 6.27
CA ASN A 460 -38.23 -28.56 5.33
C ASN A 460 -38.59 -27.16 4.76
N ARG A 461 -39.49 -26.42 5.42
CA ARG A 461 -39.85 -25.04 5.00
C ARG A 461 -38.78 -24.01 5.36
N ASP A 462 -38.09 -24.21 6.47
CA ASP A 462 -37.06 -23.33 7.01
C ASP A 462 -35.75 -23.40 6.20
N GLY A 463 -34.91 -22.37 6.28
CA GLY A 463 -33.65 -22.26 5.54
C GLY A 463 -33.79 -21.79 4.08
N ALA A 464 -32.70 -21.24 3.54
CA ALA A 464 -32.68 -20.67 2.19
C ALA A 464 -32.92 -21.74 1.11
N ASN A 465 -33.75 -21.43 0.09
CA ASN A 465 -33.94 -22.31 -1.08
C ASN A 465 -32.91 -22.07 -2.18
N HIS A 466 -32.21 -20.92 -2.15
CA HIS A 466 -31.23 -20.53 -3.15
C HIS A 466 -29.81 -20.68 -2.60
N ASN A 467 -29.27 -21.89 -2.65
CA ASN A 467 -27.95 -22.19 -2.06
C ASN A 467 -26.78 -22.10 -3.05
N LEU A 468 -27.07 -22.09 -4.35
CA LEU A 468 -26.06 -22.18 -5.41
C LEU A 468 -25.15 -23.42 -5.26
N SER A 469 -25.73 -24.53 -4.78
CA SER A 469 -25.06 -25.81 -4.54
C SER A 469 -25.19 -26.77 -5.75
N TRP A 470 -24.41 -27.85 -5.74
CA TRP A 470 -24.50 -28.96 -6.70
C TRP A 470 -24.03 -30.24 -6.03
N ASN A 471 -24.56 -31.40 -6.45
CA ASN A 471 -24.32 -32.67 -5.76
C ASN A 471 -23.26 -33.58 -6.40
N ASN A 472 -22.60 -33.09 -7.47
CA ASN A 472 -21.65 -33.86 -8.29
C ASN A 472 -22.26 -35.14 -8.92
N GLY A 473 -23.59 -35.18 -9.11
CA GLY A 473 -24.31 -36.23 -9.82
C GLY A 473 -25.15 -37.15 -8.91
N VAL A 474 -24.87 -37.20 -7.61
CA VAL A 474 -25.62 -38.02 -6.63
C VAL A 474 -25.96 -37.15 -5.42
N GLU A 475 -27.22 -37.14 -5.00
CA GLU A 475 -27.67 -36.39 -3.81
C GLU A 475 -27.18 -37.05 -2.53
N GLY A 476 -26.47 -36.30 -1.68
CA GLY A 476 -25.97 -36.78 -0.40
C GLY A 476 -24.78 -37.73 -0.49
N GLU A 477 -24.67 -38.65 0.46
CA GLU A 477 -23.57 -39.62 0.53
C GLU A 477 -23.52 -40.53 -0.71
N SER A 478 -22.31 -40.94 -1.09
CA SER A 478 -22.05 -41.79 -2.25
C SER A 478 -20.96 -42.81 -1.90
N GLU A 479 -20.87 -43.89 -2.66
CA GLU A 479 -19.76 -44.86 -2.60
C GLU A 479 -18.89 -44.78 -3.88
N ASP A 480 -19.23 -43.89 -4.81
CA ASP A 480 -18.51 -43.74 -6.08
C ASP A 480 -17.24 -42.89 -5.87
N ALA A 481 -16.08 -43.54 -5.99
CA ALA A 481 -14.78 -42.91 -5.84
C ALA A 481 -14.59 -41.70 -6.78
N ALA A 482 -15.19 -41.70 -7.97
CA ALA A 482 -15.12 -40.58 -8.90
C ALA A 482 -15.89 -39.35 -8.38
N ILE A 483 -17.02 -39.56 -7.70
CA ILE A 483 -17.80 -38.49 -7.07
C ILE A 483 -17.06 -37.93 -5.87
N HIS A 484 -16.47 -38.78 -5.02
CA HIS A 484 -15.63 -38.31 -3.91
C HIS A 484 -14.45 -37.46 -4.40
N ALA A 485 -13.73 -37.93 -5.42
CA ALA A 485 -12.62 -37.18 -6.00
C ALA A 485 -13.09 -35.84 -6.60
N ALA A 486 -14.26 -35.79 -7.24
CA ALA A 486 -14.83 -34.56 -7.76
C ALA A 486 -15.22 -33.57 -6.64
N ARG A 487 -15.84 -34.05 -5.56
CA ARG A 487 -16.22 -33.25 -4.38
C ARG A 487 -15.00 -32.71 -3.64
N ALA A 488 -14.00 -33.55 -3.40
CA ALA A 488 -12.75 -33.14 -2.77
C ALA A 488 -12.05 -32.05 -3.59
N ARG A 489 -11.99 -32.22 -4.93
CA ARG A 489 -11.45 -31.21 -5.83
C ARG A 489 -12.24 -29.89 -5.77
N ASP A 490 -13.57 -29.95 -5.77
CA ASP A 490 -14.41 -28.76 -5.70
C ASP A 490 -14.31 -28.02 -4.35
N ALA A 491 -14.19 -28.76 -3.24
CA ALA A 491 -13.90 -28.17 -1.93
C ALA A 491 -12.56 -27.41 -1.94
N ARG A 492 -11.49 -28.03 -2.49
CA ARG A 492 -10.17 -27.38 -2.64
C ARG A 492 -10.23 -26.17 -3.58
N ASN A 493 -11.01 -26.24 -4.66
CA ASN A 493 -11.22 -25.13 -5.59
C ASN A 493 -11.85 -23.92 -4.90
N LEU A 494 -12.92 -24.14 -4.13
CA LEU A 494 -13.63 -23.10 -3.41
C LEU A 494 -12.76 -22.47 -2.30
N LEU A 495 -12.03 -23.29 -1.54
CA LEU A 495 -11.07 -22.80 -0.54
C LEU A 495 -9.94 -21.98 -1.18
N ALA A 496 -9.39 -22.43 -2.30
CA ALA A 496 -8.34 -21.71 -3.01
C ALA A 496 -8.86 -20.38 -3.60
N ALA A 497 -10.07 -20.37 -4.17
CA ALA A 497 -10.71 -19.15 -4.64
C ALA A 497 -10.88 -18.13 -3.50
N LEU A 498 -11.37 -18.57 -2.35
CA LEU A 498 -11.49 -17.75 -1.13
C LEU A 498 -10.14 -17.19 -0.67
N LEU A 499 -9.16 -18.06 -0.44
CA LEU A 499 -7.89 -17.69 0.19
C LEU A 499 -6.95 -16.93 -0.75
N PHE A 500 -7.17 -16.94 -2.06
CA PHE A 500 -6.40 -16.17 -3.03
C PHE A 500 -7.07 -14.87 -3.49
N SER A 501 -8.33 -14.64 -3.14
CA SER A 501 -9.03 -13.39 -3.45
C SER A 501 -8.57 -12.22 -2.56
N ARG A 502 -8.65 -10.99 -3.10
CA ARG A 502 -8.52 -9.75 -2.32
C ARG A 502 -9.69 -9.60 -1.35
N GLY A 503 -9.42 -9.06 -0.17
CA GLY A 503 -10.39 -8.93 0.93
C GLY A 503 -10.00 -9.74 2.17
N THR A 504 -10.88 -9.83 3.15
CA THR A 504 -10.66 -10.58 4.39
C THR A 504 -11.37 -11.94 4.26
N PRO A 505 -10.66 -13.08 4.14
CA PRO A 505 -11.31 -14.38 4.03
C PRO A 505 -11.83 -14.86 5.39
N MET A 506 -13.02 -15.43 5.38
CA MET A 506 -13.65 -16.11 6.52
C MET A 506 -13.93 -17.58 6.19
N LEU A 507 -13.49 -18.47 7.06
CA LEU A 507 -13.73 -19.91 7.01
C LEU A 507 -14.77 -20.27 8.09
N ALA A 508 -15.80 -21.03 7.71
CA ALA A 508 -16.71 -21.64 8.69
C ALA A 508 -16.07 -22.90 9.28
N MET A 509 -16.27 -23.14 10.58
CA MET A 509 -15.65 -24.28 11.26
C MET A 509 -15.96 -25.60 10.57
N GLY A 510 -14.92 -26.40 10.36
CA GLY A 510 -15.03 -27.70 9.71
C GLY A 510 -15.08 -27.66 8.19
N SER A 511 -14.98 -26.49 7.55
CA SER A 511 -14.74 -26.40 6.10
C SER A 511 -13.45 -27.13 5.70
N GLU A 512 -12.44 -27.09 6.56
CA GLU A 512 -11.18 -27.80 6.41
C GLU A 512 -11.22 -29.26 6.86
N LEU A 513 -12.26 -29.67 7.60
CA LEU A 513 -12.38 -31.00 8.22
C LEU A 513 -13.30 -31.93 7.42
N GLY A 514 -13.97 -31.44 6.37
CA GLY A 514 -15.02 -32.19 5.67
C GLY A 514 -16.31 -32.33 6.48
N LYS A 515 -16.60 -31.35 7.35
CA LYS A 515 -17.83 -31.30 8.15
C LYS A 515 -19.06 -31.34 7.25
N THR A 516 -20.02 -32.18 7.61
CA THR A 516 -21.35 -32.26 7.01
C THR A 516 -22.42 -31.99 8.06
N GLN A 517 -23.56 -31.48 7.62
CA GLN A 517 -24.84 -31.40 8.33
C GLN A 517 -25.89 -32.28 7.64
N SER A 518 -25.44 -33.28 6.87
CA SER A 518 -26.28 -34.22 6.10
C SER A 518 -27.32 -33.54 5.21
N GLY A 519 -26.95 -32.40 4.62
CA GLY A 519 -27.85 -31.63 3.76
C GLY A 519 -28.79 -30.69 4.52
N ASN A 520 -28.70 -30.58 5.84
CA ASN A 520 -29.37 -29.52 6.58
C ASN A 520 -28.61 -28.20 6.37
N ASN A 521 -29.28 -27.19 5.82
CA ASN A 521 -28.70 -25.87 5.54
C ASN A 521 -29.10 -24.80 6.56
N ASN A 522 -29.73 -25.19 7.66
CA ASN A 522 -30.23 -24.31 8.70
C ASN A 522 -30.24 -25.04 10.04
N ALA A 523 -29.09 -25.54 10.49
CA ALA A 523 -29.00 -26.41 11.67
C ALA A 523 -29.07 -25.63 13.00
N TYR A 524 -29.82 -24.52 13.05
CA TYR A 524 -29.92 -23.61 14.20
C TYR A 524 -30.48 -24.28 15.46
N ALA A 525 -31.28 -25.33 15.31
CA ALA A 525 -31.94 -26.05 16.40
C ALA A 525 -31.29 -27.41 16.72
N GLN A 526 -30.13 -27.70 16.14
CA GLN A 526 -29.53 -29.04 16.14
C GLN A 526 -28.30 -29.13 17.04
N ASP A 527 -28.50 -29.12 18.36
CA ASP A 527 -27.41 -29.30 19.34
C ASP A 527 -27.04 -30.78 19.54
N ASN A 528 -26.51 -31.39 18.48
CA ASN A 528 -26.18 -32.81 18.45
C ASN A 528 -25.09 -33.09 17.38
N SER A 529 -24.83 -34.38 17.11
CA SER A 529 -23.80 -34.83 16.15
C SER A 529 -24.00 -34.32 14.72
N LEU A 530 -25.19 -33.85 14.35
CA LEU A 530 -25.42 -33.21 13.05
C LEU A 530 -24.64 -31.88 12.93
N SER A 531 -24.51 -31.14 14.03
CA SER A 531 -23.86 -29.82 14.04
C SER A 531 -22.46 -29.81 14.62
N TRP A 532 -22.14 -30.73 15.53
CA TRP A 532 -20.81 -30.82 16.16
C TRP A 532 -19.74 -31.29 15.17
N ILE A 533 -18.47 -30.96 15.45
CA ILE A 533 -17.34 -31.46 14.66
C ILE A 533 -17.10 -32.94 14.98
N ASP A 534 -17.10 -33.79 13.95
CA ASP A 534 -16.65 -35.18 14.06
C ASP A 534 -15.13 -35.28 13.91
N TRP A 535 -14.41 -35.01 15.01
CA TRP A 535 -12.94 -35.06 15.05
C TRP A 535 -12.36 -36.45 14.75
N ALA A 536 -13.12 -37.53 14.95
CA ALA A 536 -12.63 -38.88 14.72
C ALA A 536 -12.51 -39.21 13.22
N HIS A 537 -13.28 -38.52 12.37
CA HIS A 537 -13.30 -38.70 10.92
C HIS A 537 -12.93 -37.41 10.17
N ALA A 538 -12.14 -36.54 10.80
CA ALA A 538 -11.64 -35.33 10.19
C ALA A 538 -10.79 -35.63 8.94
N ASP A 539 -11.03 -34.89 7.86
CA ASP A 539 -10.26 -34.99 6.62
C ASP A 539 -8.88 -34.31 6.77
N GLU A 540 -7.88 -35.07 7.22
CA GLU A 540 -6.51 -34.58 7.42
C GLU A 540 -5.87 -33.99 6.15
N GLU A 541 -6.20 -34.53 4.97
CA GLU A 541 -5.66 -34.03 3.70
C GLU A 541 -6.22 -32.64 3.37
N LEU A 542 -7.51 -32.42 3.65
CA LEU A 542 -8.15 -31.12 3.49
C LEU A 542 -7.66 -30.11 4.54
N ILE A 543 -7.38 -30.54 5.78
CA ILE A 543 -6.74 -29.69 6.81
C ILE A 543 -5.38 -29.20 6.30
N GLU A 544 -4.52 -30.12 5.85
CA GLU A 544 -3.19 -29.79 5.34
C GLU A 544 -3.25 -28.90 4.11
N THR A 545 -4.19 -29.16 3.22
CA THR A 545 -4.44 -28.32 2.04
C THR A 545 -4.86 -26.91 2.44
N THR A 546 -5.80 -26.78 3.37
CA THR A 546 -6.29 -25.47 3.84
C THR A 546 -5.18 -24.70 4.55
N ALA A 547 -4.40 -25.36 5.40
CA ALA A 547 -3.23 -24.78 6.05
C ALA A 547 -2.18 -24.30 5.03
N LYS A 548 -1.92 -25.09 3.97
CA LYS A 548 -1.03 -24.70 2.87
C LYS A 548 -1.54 -23.48 2.13
N LEU A 549 -2.84 -23.40 1.83
CA LEU A 549 -3.46 -22.24 1.16
C LEU A 549 -3.34 -20.97 2.02
N ILE A 550 -3.60 -21.07 3.33
CA ILE A 550 -3.41 -19.98 4.29
C ILE A 550 -1.95 -19.54 4.35
N ALA A 551 -1.01 -20.48 4.43
CA ALA A 551 0.42 -20.19 4.44
C ALA A 551 0.88 -19.47 3.16
N LEU A 552 0.38 -19.90 1.99
CA LEU A 552 0.65 -19.24 0.71
C LEU A 552 0.09 -17.81 0.70
N ARG A 553 -1.14 -17.59 1.16
CA ARG A 553 -1.72 -16.25 1.30
C ARG A 553 -0.85 -15.34 2.18
N LYS A 554 -0.41 -15.84 3.33
CA LYS A 554 0.45 -15.08 4.25
C LYS A 554 1.83 -14.80 3.66
N ARG A 555 2.42 -15.74 2.93
CA ARG A 555 3.74 -15.57 2.30
C ARG A 555 3.73 -14.54 1.17
N HIS A 556 2.63 -14.44 0.43
CA HIS A 556 2.58 -13.67 -0.81
C HIS A 556 1.76 -12.38 -0.64
N ALA A 557 2.44 -11.23 -0.53
CA ALA A 557 1.84 -9.90 -0.43
C ALA A 557 0.88 -9.61 -1.61
N ALA A 558 1.20 -10.16 -2.80
CA ALA A 558 0.38 -10.02 -3.98
C ALA A 558 -1.05 -10.58 -3.82
N LEU A 559 -1.31 -11.45 -2.84
CA LEU A 559 -2.66 -11.98 -2.54
C LEU A 559 -3.41 -11.18 -1.46
N ARG A 560 -2.70 -10.44 -0.59
CA ARG A 560 -3.26 -9.82 0.62
C ARG A 560 -3.08 -8.31 0.79
N GLU A 561 -2.34 -7.65 -0.12
CA GLU A 561 -2.32 -6.17 -0.24
C GLU A 561 -3.72 -5.55 -0.11
N ASP A 562 -3.80 -4.51 0.73
CA ASP A 562 -5.06 -3.85 1.07
C ASP A 562 -5.31 -2.59 0.24
N ARG A 563 -5.20 -2.78 -1.08
CA ARG A 563 -5.46 -1.76 -2.10
C ARG A 563 -6.25 -2.39 -3.23
N PHE A 564 -7.25 -1.66 -3.75
CA PHE A 564 -7.95 -2.09 -4.96
C PHE A 564 -7.00 -2.12 -6.14
N LEU A 565 -7.21 -3.11 -7.01
CA LEU A 565 -6.40 -3.31 -8.20
C LEU A 565 -6.80 -2.26 -9.25
N ASP A 566 -5.83 -1.52 -9.78
CA ASP A 566 -6.08 -0.49 -10.80
C ASP A 566 -5.37 -0.78 -12.13
N GLY A 567 -4.61 -1.88 -12.21
CA GLY A 567 -3.84 -2.27 -13.39
C GLY A 567 -2.66 -1.34 -13.64
N ALA A 568 -2.28 -0.50 -12.68
CA ALA A 568 -1.14 0.40 -12.77
C ALA A 568 0.06 -0.15 -11.97
N PRO A 569 1.29 0.21 -12.36
CA PRO A 569 2.48 -0.13 -11.57
C PRO A 569 2.60 0.78 -10.35
N HIS A 570 2.92 0.20 -9.19
CA HIS A 570 3.02 0.91 -7.90
C HIS A 570 4.44 0.98 -7.32
N ASP A 571 5.42 0.33 -7.94
CA ASP A 571 6.82 0.40 -7.54
C ASP A 571 7.80 0.48 -8.73
N ALA A 572 9.10 0.40 -8.44
CA ALA A 572 10.16 0.55 -9.44
C ALA A 572 10.23 -0.58 -10.48
N SER A 573 9.51 -1.68 -10.30
CA SER A 573 9.50 -2.80 -11.25
C SER A 573 8.72 -2.51 -12.54
N LEU A 574 7.84 -1.50 -12.52
CA LEU A 574 6.90 -1.18 -13.59
C LEU A 574 5.97 -2.35 -13.97
N ILE A 575 5.75 -3.29 -13.05
CA ILE A 575 4.76 -4.36 -13.20
C ILE A 575 3.43 -3.85 -12.66
N PRO A 576 2.33 -3.94 -13.44
CA PRO A 576 1.01 -3.58 -12.96
C PRO A 576 0.59 -4.49 -11.80
N ASP A 577 -0.17 -3.97 -10.84
CA ASP A 577 -0.64 -4.76 -9.69
C ASP A 577 -1.57 -5.92 -10.08
N VAL A 578 -2.20 -5.84 -11.26
CA VAL A 578 -2.96 -6.92 -11.88
C VAL A 578 -2.78 -6.96 -13.40
N GLU A 579 -2.69 -8.17 -13.96
CA GLU A 579 -2.91 -8.46 -15.38
C GLU A 579 -3.95 -9.57 -15.51
N TRP A 580 -5.02 -9.29 -16.23
CA TRP A 580 -6.08 -10.25 -16.52
C TRP A 580 -5.82 -10.90 -17.87
N LEU A 581 -5.58 -12.21 -17.87
CA LEU A 581 -4.98 -12.93 -18.99
C LEU A 581 -5.91 -14.04 -19.51
N ARG A 582 -5.78 -14.32 -20.79
CA ARG A 582 -6.24 -15.53 -21.45
C ARG A 582 -5.25 -16.68 -21.19
N PRO A 583 -5.66 -17.96 -21.40
CA PRO A 583 -4.74 -19.10 -21.25
C PRO A 583 -3.47 -19.00 -22.13
N ASP A 584 -3.54 -18.35 -23.29
CA ASP A 584 -2.38 -18.16 -24.18
C ASP A 584 -1.36 -17.11 -23.69
N GLY A 585 -1.66 -16.42 -22.58
CA GLY A 585 -0.83 -15.38 -21.97
C GLY A 585 -1.10 -13.96 -22.51
N ALA A 586 -2.03 -13.80 -23.45
CA ALA A 586 -2.46 -12.48 -23.91
C ALA A 586 -3.45 -11.83 -22.92
N PRO A 587 -3.52 -10.48 -22.82
CA PRO A 587 -4.54 -9.82 -22.03
C PRO A 587 -5.97 -10.14 -22.48
N LEU A 588 -6.91 -10.21 -21.53
CA LEU A 588 -8.35 -10.31 -21.83
C LEU A 588 -8.83 -9.05 -22.57
N ARG A 589 -9.64 -9.26 -23.61
CA ARG A 589 -10.30 -8.21 -24.41
C ARG A 589 -11.72 -7.97 -23.91
N GLU A 590 -12.33 -6.87 -24.36
CA GLU A 590 -13.72 -6.53 -24.02
C GLU A 590 -14.72 -7.63 -24.41
N GLU A 591 -14.49 -8.31 -25.53
CA GLU A 591 -15.28 -9.47 -25.98
C GLU A 591 -15.14 -10.67 -25.03
N ASP A 592 -13.95 -10.94 -24.49
CA ASP A 592 -13.72 -12.04 -23.56
C ASP A 592 -14.43 -11.79 -22.22
N TRP A 593 -14.49 -10.54 -21.77
CA TRP A 593 -15.23 -10.16 -20.55
C TRP A 593 -16.75 -10.31 -20.68
N ARG A 594 -17.28 -10.14 -21.90
CA ARG A 594 -18.71 -10.25 -22.19
C ARG A 594 -19.16 -11.67 -22.52
N ASP A 595 -18.21 -12.60 -22.66
CA ASP A 595 -18.51 -14.01 -22.90
C ASP A 595 -19.04 -14.69 -21.63
N GLY A 596 -20.36 -14.87 -21.58
CA GLY A 596 -21.04 -15.57 -20.48
C GLY A 596 -20.64 -17.05 -20.36
N GLU A 597 -20.01 -17.63 -21.38
CA GLU A 597 -19.55 -19.01 -21.39
C GLU A 597 -18.08 -19.16 -21.02
N ALA A 598 -17.35 -18.06 -20.77
CA ALA A 598 -15.96 -18.11 -20.36
C ALA A 598 -15.77 -18.99 -19.11
N LYS A 599 -14.79 -19.91 -19.17
CA LYS A 599 -14.55 -20.94 -18.13
C LYS A 599 -13.21 -20.81 -17.42
N THR A 600 -12.38 -19.85 -17.82
CA THR A 600 -11.02 -19.72 -17.30
C THR A 600 -10.70 -18.28 -17.01
N LEU A 601 -10.33 -18.00 -15.77
CA LEU A 601 -9.75 -16.74 -15.34
C LEU A 601 -8.27 -16.97 -15.00
N VAL A 602 -7.37 -16.29 -15.70
CA VAL A 602 -5.94 -16.26 -15.35
C VAL A 602 -5.63 -14.84 -14.90
N VAL A 603 -5.14 -14.69 -13.67
CA VAL A 603 -4.84 -13.38 -13.08
C VAL A 603 -3.42 -13.36 -12.54
N ALA A 604 -2.58 -12.50 -13.11
CA ALA A 604 -1.26 -12.22 -12.56
C ALA A 604 -1.39 -11.06 -11.58
N LEU A 605 -0.92 -11.23 -10.35
CA LEU A 605 -0.95 -10.21 -9.30
C LEU A 605 0.46 -9.83 -8.91
N TYR A 606 0.64 -8.56 -8.53
CA TYR A 606 1.92 -8.03 -8.11
C TYR A 606 1.79 -7.09 -6.91
N ALA A 607 2.65 -7.27 -5.90
CA ALA A 607 2.83 -6.31 -4.81
C ALA A 607 4.20 -6.50 -4.15
N GLU A 608 4.92 -5.41 -3.84
CA GLU A 608 6.14 -5.42 -3.01
C GLU A 608 7.21 -6.46 -3.47
N ASP A 609 7.58 -6.47 -4.76
CA ASP A 609 8.54 -7.45 -5.33
C ASP A 609 8.06 -8.92 -5.34
N ASP A 610 6.82 -9.19 -4.91
CA ASP A 610 6.14 -10.48 -4.99
C ASP A 610 5.18 -10.51 -6.19
N ARG A 611 5.24 -11.60 -6.97
CA ARG A 611 4.41 -11.79 -8.16
C ARG A 611 3.86 -13.21 -8.17
N VAL A 612 2.56 -13.34 -8.35
CA VAL A 612 1.85 -14.62 -8.39
C VAL A 612 0.90 -14.67 -9.58
N ILE A 613 0.53 -15.86 -10.02
CA ILE A 613 -0.54 -16.06 -11.00
C ILE A 613 -1.52 -17.05 -10.42
N VAL A 614 -2.79 -16.64 -10.34
CA VAL A 614 -3.89 -17.52 -9.95
C VAL A 614 -4.65 -17.92 -11.21
N ILE A 615 -4.88 -19.21 -11.36
CA ILE A 615 -5.59 -19.81 -12.50
C ILE A 615 -6.85 -20.45 -11.92
N LEU A 616 -8.03 -19.96 -12.29
CA LEU A 616 -9.31 -20.55 -11.93
C LEU A 616 -9.97 -21.10 -13.20
N HIS A 617 -9.96 -22.42 -13.34
CA HIS A 617 -10.49 -23.10 -14.51
C HIS A 617 -11.64 -24.01 -14.12
N ARG A 618 -12.88 -23.68 -14.52
CA ARG A 618 -14.08 -24.52 -14.28
C ARG A 618 -14.39 -25.50 -15.40
N GLY A 619 -13.64 -25.45 -16.50
CA GLY A 619 -13.93 -26.24 -17.70
C GLY A 619 -13.72 -27.75 -17.52
N PRO A 620 -14.38 -28.57 -18.36
CA PRO A 620 -14.29 -30.03 -18.28
C PRO A 620 -13.04 -30.60 -18.97
N ASP A 621 -12.34 -29.78 -19.75
CA ASP A 621 -11.19 -30.19 -20.55
C ASP A 621 -9.89 -29.67 -19.93
N GLU A 622 -8.80 -30.39 -20.14
CA GLU A 622 -7.48 -29.90 -19.76
C GLU A 622 -7.08 -28.73 -20.67
N ILE A 623 -6.47 -27.69 -20.10
CA ILE A 623 -5.99 -26.53 -20.86
C ILE A 623 -4.50 -26.32 -20.68
N VAL A 624 -3.89 -25.61 -21.64
CA VAL A 624 -2.50 -25.15 -21.55
C VAL A 624 -2.50 -23.66 -21.23
N VAL A 625 -1.88 -23.29 -20.12
CA VAL A 625 -1.68 -21.90 -19.70
C VAL A 625 -0.23 -21.50 -19.94
N ARG A 626 -0.02 -20.35 -20.58
CA ARG A 626 1.30 -19.75 -20.80
C ARG A 626 1.47 -18.54 -19.88
N PRO A 627 2.21 -18.66 -18.76
CA PRO A 627 2.44 -17.51 -17.90
C PRO A 627 3.27 -16.45 -18.64
N PRO A 628 3.09 -15.15 -18.32
CA PRO A 628 3.98 -14.10 -18.82
C PRO A 628 5.44 -14.40 -18.46
N PRO A 629 6.43 -13.87 -19.21
CA PRO A 629 7.83 -14.07 -18.88
C PRO A 629 8.13 -13.68 -17.42
N ALA A 630 8.88 -14.55 -16.74
CA ALA A 630 9.40 -14.22 -15.41
C ALA A 630 10.44 -13.09 -15.51
N ARG A 631 10.55 -12.30 -14.45
CA ARG A 631 11.60 -11.28 -14.30
C ARG A 631 12.99 -11.90 -14.33
N ASP A 632 13.98 -11.08 -14.66
CA ASP A 632 15.39 -11.45 -14.68
C ASP A 632 15.80 -12.16 -13.38
N ASN A 633 16.53 -13.27 -13.52
CA ASN A 633 16.95 -14.10 -12.38
C ASN A 633 15.78 -14.60 -11.53
N ARG A 634 14.59 -14.76 -12.12
CA ARG A 634 13.45 -15.44 -11.50
C ARG A 634 12.89 -16.54 -12.40
N GLY A 635 12.03 -17.37 -11.83
CA GLY A 635 11.29 -18.38 -12.57
C GLY A 635 9.95 -18.65 -11.91
N TRP A 636 9.00 -19.12 -12.72
CA TRP A 636 7.71 -19.58 -12.22
C TRP A 636 7.83 -20.97 -11.61
N ARG A 637 7.26 -21.11 -10.43
CA ARG A 637 7.08 -22.38 -9.71
C ARG A 637 5.60 -22.58 -9.43
N LEU A 638 5.08 -23.78 -9.72
CA LEU A 638 3.72 -24.17 -9.34
C LEU A 638 3.72 -24.50 -7.85
N ALA A 639 3.15 -23.61 -7.04
CA ALA A 639 3.11 -23.76 -5.58
C ALA A 639 1.86 -24.51 -5.08
N PHE A 640 0.78 -24.49 -5.86
CA PHE A 640 -0.47 -25.19 -5.53
C PHE A 640 -1.23 -25.57 -6.80
N HIS A 641 -1.88 -26.74 -6.77
CA HIS A 641 -2.81 -27.20 -7.80
C HIS A 641 -3.89 -28.09 -7.15
N SER A 642 -5.17 -27.70 -7.23
CA SER A 642 -6.24 -28.38 -6.48
C SER A 642 -6.50 -29.84 -6.90
N ALA A 643 -6.15 -30.21 -8.13
CA ALA A 643 -6.24 -31.59 -8.63
C ALA A 643 -4.95 -32.43 -8.52
N LYS A 644 -3.86 -31.87 -7.94
CA LYS A 644 -2.57 -32.57 -7.81
C LYS A 644 -1.96 -32.26 -6.44
N ASP A 645 -2.01 -33.24 -5.55
CA ASP A 645 -1.46 -33.08 -4.21
C ASP A 645 0.06 -32.91 -4.25
N GLY A 646 0.58 -32.09 -3.35
CA GLY A 646 2.01 -31.81 -3.29
C GLY A 646 2.59 -31.12 -4.55
N ALA A 647 1.76 -30.49 -5.39
CA ALA A 647 2.23 -29.74 -6.56
C ALA A 647 3.28 -28.70 -6.14
N ASP A 648 4.52 -28.93 -6.60
CA ASP A 648 5.69 -28.13 -6.28
C ASP A 648 6.78 -28.31 -7.35
N GLU A 649 6.60 -27.68 -8.51
CA GLU A 649 7.46 -27.89 -9.68
C GLU A 649 7.79 -26.62 -10.46
N ASP A 650 8.96 -26.62 -11.09
CA ASP A 650 9.42 -25.52 -11.94
C ASP A 650 8.65 -25.50 -13.27
N VAL A 651 8.09 -24.35 -13.64
CA VAL A 651 7.36 -24.17 -14.90
C VAL A 651 8.27 -23.53 -15.95
N GLN A 652 8.43 -24.19 -17.11
CA GLN A 652 9.19 -23.68 -18.26
C GLN A 652 8.26 -23.45 -19.46
N GLY A 653 7.92 -22.18 -19.72
CA GLY A 653 7.16 -21.75 -20.89
C GLY A 653 5.64 -21.97 -20.83
N SER A 654 5.18 -23.15 -20.41
CA SER A 654 3.74 -23.45 -20.30
C SER A 654 3.44 -24.45 -19.19
N LEU A 655 2.23 -24.38 -18.63
CA LEU A 655 1.68 -25.28 -17.62
C LEU A 655 0.44 -25.97 -18.19
N ARG A 656 0.31 -27.29 -17.98
CA ARG A 656 -0.95 -28.01 -18.20
C ARG A 656 -1.78 -27.89 -16.93
N VAL A 657 -3.02 -27.43 -17.07
CA VAL A 657 -3.96 -27.21 -15.97
C VAL A 657 -5.09 -28.21 -16.12
N ALA A 658 -5.31 -29.02 -15.08
CA ALA A 658 -6.32 -30.06 -15.12
C ALA A 658 -7.74 -29.48 -15.24
N PRO A 659 -8.71 -30.25 -15.75
CA PRO A 659 -10.11 -29.88 -15.71
C PRO A 659 -10.55 -29.45 -14.30
N ARG A 660 -11.42 -28.44 -14.24
CA ARG A 660 -12.10 -28.01 -13.02
C ARG A 660 -11.15 -27.87 -11.82
N SER A 661 -10.13 -27.03 -11.97
CA SER A 661 -9.05 -26.89 -10.98
C SER A 661 -8.62 -25.44 -10.76
N VAL A 662 -7.93 -25.21 -9.64
CA VAL A 662 -7.26 -23.95 -9.29
C VAL A 662 -5.76 -24.20 -9.22
N GLY A 663 -4.98 -23.33 -9.86
CA GLY A 663 -3.52 -23.32 -9.79
C GLY A 663 -2.97 -22.00 -9.24
N LEU A 664 -1.89 -22.07 -8.46
CA LEU A 664 -1.10 -20.92 -8.05
C LEU A 664 0.33 -21.07 -8.56
N LEU A 665 0.77 -20.14 -9.41
CA LEU A 665 2.17 -19.95 -9.73
C LEU A 665 2.75 -18.83 -8.87
N VAL A 666 3.97 -19.02 -8.39
CA VAL A 666 4.72 -18.00 -7.65
C VAL A 666 6.04 -17.74 -8.36
N GLU A 667 6.47 -16.47 -8.38
CA GLU A 667 7.69 -16.08 -9.05
C GLU A 667 8.87 -15.99 -8.07
N GLU A 668 9.75 -16.99 -8.09
CA GLU A 668 10.86 -17.10 -7.14
C GLU A 668 12.19 -16.73 -7.76
N LYS A 669 13.11 -16.23 -6.93
CA LYS A 669 14.50 -15.94 -7.34
C LYS A 669 15.19 -17.24 -7.76
N ARG A 670 15.80 -17.22 -8.94
CA ARG A 670 16.67 -18.27 -9.47
C ARG A 670 18.11 -17.77 -9.57
N ALA A 671 19.05 -18.70 -9.59
CA ALA A 671 20.45 -18.38 -9.90
C ALA A 671 20.54 -17.65 -11.25
N ARG A 672 21.40 -16.63 -11.29
CA ARG A 672 21.42 -15.56 -12.30
C ARG A 672 21.34 -16.11 -13.73
N ARG A 673 20.26 -15.79 -14.46
CA ARG A 673 20.17 -15.95 -15.91
C ARG A 673 19.91 -14.55 -16.49
N PRO A 674 20.83 -14.01 -17.31
CA PRO A 674 20.60 -12.73 -17.99
C PRO A 674 19.32 -12.82 -18.81
N SER A 675 18.44 -11.82 -18.68
CA SER A 675 17.34 -11.67 -19.62
C SER A 675 17.88 -11.42 -21.02
N SER A 676 17.24 -12.06 -22.00
CA SER A 676 17.54 -11.87 -23.42
C SER A 676 16.48 -11.03 -24.12
N THR A 677 15.47 -10.50 -23.39
CA THR A 677 14.36 -9.77 -24.01
C THR A 677 14.78 -8.33 -24.32
N PRO A 678 14.79 -7.92 -25.60
CA PRO A 678 15.13 -6.56 -25.99
C PRO A 678 14.14 -5.53 -25.43
N ALA A 679 14.60 -4.31 -25.12
CA ALA A 679 13.70 -3.23 -24.71
C ALA A 679 12.62 -2.93 -25.77
N SER A 680 11.38 -2.66 -25.37
CA SER A 680 10.37 -2.23 -26.34
C SER A 680 10.73 -0.86 -26.95
N GLU A 681 10.23 -0.57 -28.15
CA GLU A 681 10.47 0.75 -28.77
C GLU A 681 9.87 1.90 -27.96
N GLU A 682 8.74 1.67 -27.30
CA GLU A 682 8.08 2.67 -26.46
C GLU A 682 8.97 3.08 -25.27
N ILE A 683 9.50 2.11 -24.52
CA ILE A 683 10.32 2.41 -23.35
C ILE A 683 11.69 2.98 -23.75
N LEU A 684 12.25 2.50 -24.86
CA LEU A 684 13.49 3.04 -25.40
C LEU A 684 13.31 4.49 -25.84
N SER A 685 12.17 4.82 -26.46
CA SER A 685 11.83 6.20 -26.84
C SER A 685 11.77 7.13 -25.63
N ARG A 686 11.04 6.71 -24.60
CA ARG A 686 10.87 7.51 -23.37
C ARG A 686 12.19 7.71 -22.65
N LEU A 687 13.04 6.69 -22.60
CA LEU A 687 14.36 6.78 -21.99
C LEU A 687 15.31 7.68 -22.80
N ALA A 688 15.30 7.57 -24.14
CA ALA A 688 16.07 8.44 -25.03
C ALA A 688 15.70 9.92 -24.83
N GLU A 689 14.41 10.24 -24.91
CA GLU A 689 13.89 11.59 -24.72
C GLU A 689 14.20 12.13 -23.31
N ALA A 690 13.97 11.33 -22.27
CA ALA A 690 14.23 11.72 -20.89
C ALA A 690 15.72 12.02 -20.63
N SER A 691 16.62 11.32 -21.34
CA SER A 691 18.08 11.46 -21.23
C SER A 691 18.66 12.53 -22.16
N GLY A 692 17.83 13.21 -22.97
CA GLY A 692 18.26 14.22 -23.93
C GLY A 692 18.95 13.64 -25.19
N VAL A 693 18.67 12.38 -25.52
CA VAL A 693 19.14 11.74 -26.75
C VAL A 693 18.08 11.93 -27.84
N GLU A 694 18.40 12.75 -28.85
CA GLU A 694 17.51 12.92 -30.00
C GLU A 694 17.47 11.65 -30.85
N ARG A 695 16.25 11.26 -31.25
CA ARG A 695 16.01 10.09 -32.09
C ARG A 695 16.09 10.39 -33.58
N GLN A 696 16.09 11.67 -33.94
CA GLN A 696 16.07 12.13 -35.31
C GLN A 696 17.03 13.31 -35.44
N TRP A 697 17.66 13.46 -36.59
CA TRP A 697 18.50 14.61 -36.90
C TRP A 697 18.34 15.02 -38.36
N ARG A 698 18.59 16.29 -38.67
CA ARG A 698 18.59 16.79 -40.06
C ARG A 698 20.02 16.93 -40.57
N ASP A 699 20.27 16.43 -41.78
CA ASP A 699 21.52 16.70 -42.48
C ASP A 699 21.57 18.12 -43.06
N VAL A 700 22.70 18.44 -43.68
CA VAL A 700 22.95 19.78 -44.25
C VAL A 700 22.05 20.07 -45.45
N GLU A 701 21.53 19.04 -46.11
CA GLU A 701 20.52 19.10 -47.16
C GLU A 701 19.08 19.21 -46.60
N GLY A 702 18.90 19.12 -45.29
CA GLY A 702 17.62 19.24 -44.58
C GLY A 702 16.81 17.94 -44.51
N ALA A 703 17.34 16.81 -44.98
CA ALA A 703 16.71 15.51 -44.88
C ALA A 703 16.76 14.98 -43.45
N LEU A 704 15.66 14.40 -42.99
CA LEU A 704 15.49 13.89 -41.62
C LEU A 704 15.88 12.42 -41.57
N HIS A 705 16.77 12.06 -40.65
CA HIS A 705 17.28 10.71 -40.45
C HIS A 705 16.92 10.18 -39.06
N ASP A 706 16.41 8.95 -38.98
CA ASP A 706 16.20 8.24 -37.71
C ASP A 706 17.52 7.62 -37.21
N VAL A 707 17.75 7.71 -35.90
CA VAL A 707 18.93 7.10 -35.26
C VAL A 707 18.67 5.59 -35.07
N PRO A 708 19.59 4.71 -35.53
CA PRO A 708 19.44 3.27 -35.36
C PRO A 708 19.34 2.88 -33.88
N ARG A 709 18.52 1.86 -33.59
CA ARG A 709 18.27 1.37 -32.23
C ARG A 709 19.56 1.04 -31.47
N GLU A 710 20.50 0.36 -32.13
CA GLU A 710 21.79 -0.01 -31.54
C GLU A 710 22.59 1.21 -31.13
N THR A 711 22.48 2.30 -31.91
CA THR A 711 23.13 3.58 -31.63
C THR A 711 22.48 4.26 -30.43
N ILE A 712 21.14 4.28 -30.35
CA ILE A 712 20.41 4.80 -29.18
C ILE A 712 20.81 4.03 -27.92
N CYS A 713 20.81 2.70 -27.95
CA CYS A 713 21.21 1.87 -26.82
C CYS A 713 22.68 2.11 -26.42
N ALA A 714 23.59 2.27 -27.38
CA ALA A 714 25.00 2.55 -27.10
C ALA A 714 25.20 3.93 -26.47
N LEU A 715 24.53 4.97 -27.00
CA LEU A 715 24.56 6.32 -26.44
C LEU A 715 24.02 6.34 -25.02
N LEU A 716 22.86 5.73 -24.79
CA LEU A 716 22.25 5.62 -23.47
C LEU A 716 23.16 4.86 -22.48
N ALA A 717 23.79 3.77 -22.90
CA ALA A 717 24.75 3.05 -22.06
C ALA A 717 25.98 3.90 -21.69
N GLN A 718 26.51 4.70 -22.62
CA GLN A 718 27.63 5.63 -22.34
C GLN A 718 27.21 6.76 -21.38
N LEU A 719 25.94 7.15 -21.40
CA LEU A 719 25.35 8.10 -20.44
C LEU A 719 25.04 7.47 -19.07
N GLY A 720 25.32 6.17 -18.88
CA GLY A 720 25.05 5.44 -17.63
C GLY A 720 23.65 4.83 -17.53
N PHE A 721 22.89 4.85 -18.62
CA PHE A 721 21.52 4.35 -18.73
C PHE A 721 21.45 3.15 -19.69
N PRO A 722 21.96 1.96 -19.33
CA PRO A 722 21.88 0.79 -20.19
C PRO A 722 20.42 0.51 -20.60
N ALA A 723 20.22 0.10 -21.86
CA ALA A 723 18.91 -0.19 -22.44
C ALA A 723 18.94 -1.41 -23.38
N GLY A 724 19.94 -2.29 -23.22
CA GLY A 724 20.13 -3.48 -24.05
C GLY A 724 18.97 -4.48 -23.88
N THR A 725 18.43 -4.57 -22.68
CA THR A 725 17.25 -5.37 -22.34
C THR A 725 16.09 -4.49 -21.86
N LEU A 726 14.88 -5.05 -21.84
CA LEU A 726 13.71 -4.37 -21.27
C LEU A 726 13.91 -4.03 -19.79
N SER A 727 14.59 -4.91 -19.04
CA SER A 727 14.93 -4.70 -17.64
C SER A 727 15.86 -3.51 -17.47
N ASP A 728 16.95 -3.46 -18.25
CA ASP A 728 17.90 -2.35 -18.23
C ASP A 728 17.19 -1.02 -18.52
N ALA A 729 16.33 -0.99 -19.54
CA ALA A 729 15.62 0.22 -19.93
C ALA A 729 14.64 0.69 -18.84
N ARG A 730 13.92 -0.24 -18.18
CA ARG A 730 13.02 0.07 -17.04
C ARG A 730 13.79 0.63 -15.86
N GLU A 731 14.88 -0.01 -15.47
CA GLU A 731 15.71 0.41 -14.34
C GLU A 731 16.39 1.77 -14.62
N SER A 732 16.88 1.97 -15.84
CA SER A 732 17.47 3.24 -16.27
C SER A 732 16.46 4.39 -16.26
N LEU A 733 15.23 4.15 -16.73
CA LEU A 733 14.15 5.17 -16.69
C LEU A 733 13.71 5.48 -15.26
N ALA A 734 13.61 4.46 -14.40
CA ALA A 734 13.28 4.65 -12.98
C ALA A 734 14.36 5.46 -12.25
N ARG A 735 15.65 5.15 -12.45
CA ARG A 735 16.78 5.91 -11.87
C ARG A 735 16.78 7.37 -12.33
N LEU A 736 16.50 7.61 -13.61
CA LEU A 736 16.45 8.95 -14.17
C LEU A 736 15.27 9.77 -13.60
N SER A 737 14.09 9.15 -13.48
CA SER A 737 12.92 9.74 -12.84
C SER A 737 13.12 9.99 -11.34
N ASP A 738 13.81 9.10 -10.63
CA ASP A 738 14.17 9.32 -9.21
C ASP A 738 15.11 10.51 -9.03
N PHE A 739 16.01 10.73 -10.00
CA PHE A 739 16.95 11.85 -9.99
C PHE A 739 16.31 13.19 -10.42
N ARG A 740 15.38 13.18 -11.39
CA ARG A 740 14.71 14.38 -11.92
C ARG A 740 13.40 14.71 -11.22
N ASP A 741 12.46 13.78 -11.23
CA ASP A 741 11.05 14.05 -10.98
C ASP A 741 10.64 13.75 -9.53
N ARG A 742 11.34 12.84 -8.85
CA ARG A 742 11.05 12.41 -7.46
C ARG A 742 12.11 12.84 -6.45
N ARG A 743 13.06 13.67 -6.88
CA ARG A 743 14.03 14.29 -5.98
C ARG A 743 13.30 15.29 -5.06
N ALA A 744 13.67 15.31 -3.78
CA ALA A 744 13.01 16.18 -2.80
C ALA A 744 13.16 17.67 -3.17
N ILE A 745 14.31 18.04 -3.73
CA ILE A 745 14.62 19.35 -4.33
C ILE A 745 15.56 19.14 -5.53
N PRO A 746 15.41 19.85 -6.67
CA PRO A 746 16.28 19.67 -7.84
C PRO A 746 17.75 19.94 -7.52
N ALA A 747 18.68 19.34 -8.29
CA ALA A 747 20.13 19.55 -8.09
C ALA A 747 20.55 21.01 -8.32
N SER A 748 19.96 21.64 -9.34
CA SER A 748 20.18 23.04 -9.68
C SER A 748 18.91 23.69 -10.23
N LEU A 749 18.80 25.00 -10.05
CA LEU A 749 17.69 25.82 -10.53
C LEU A 749 18.21 27.16 -11.07
N SER A 750 17.51 27.73 -12.04
CA SER A 750 17.75 29.09 -12.53
C SER A 750 16.48 29.93 -12.36
N ALA A 751 16.66 31.16 -11.86
CA ALA A 751 15.58 32.14 -11.70
C ALA A 751 16.04 33.51 -12.25
N ARG A 752 15.10 34.46 -12.34
CA ARG A 752 15.37 35.84 -12.77
C ARG A 752 15.32 36.78 -11.58
N GLU A 753 16.20 37.77 -11.58
CA GLU A 753 16.21 38.80 -10.55
C GLU A 753 14.87 39.55 -10.53
N GLY A 754 14.34 39.79 -9.32
CA GLY A 754 13.11 40.56 -9.13
C GLY A 754 11.81 39.78 -9.41
N GLU A 755 11.89 38.54 -9.88
CA GLU A 755 10.71 37.71 -10.17
C GLU A 755 10.54 36.59 -9.13
N PRO A 756 9.31 36.35 -8.61
CA PRO A 756 9.03 35.14 -7.85
C PRO A 756 9.09 33.92 -8.76
N PHE A 757 9.43 32.76 -8.20
CA PHE A 757 9.50 31.51 -8.94
C PHE A 757 8.92 30.35 -8.15
N THR A 758 8.51 29.30 -8.87
CA THR A 758 7.96 28.09 -8.27
C THR A 758 8.89 26.91 -8.50
N LEU A 759 8.91 25.99 -7.54
CA LEU A 759 9.54 24.68 -7.71
C LEU A 759 8.66 23.59 -7.12
N ARG A 760 8.69 22.41 -7.73
CA ARG A 760 8.01 21.22 -7.21
C ARG A 760 8.96 20.48 -6.26
N LEU A 761 8.48 20.21 -5.06
CA LEU A 761 9.18 19.42 -4.05
C LEU A 761 8.45 18.10 -3.86
N ALA A 762 9.11 16.99 -4.16
CA ALA A 762 8.53 15.66 -3.98
C ALA A 762 8.41 15.31 -2.48
N ALA A 763 7.29 14.69 -2.09
CA ALA A 763 7.13 14.14 -0.75
C ALA A 763 8.08 12.94 -0.56
N ARG A 764 8.75 12.87 0.59
CA ARG A 764 9.58 11.72 0.99
C ARG A 764 8.90 11.00 2.15
N ASN A 765 8.72 9.68 2.03
CA ASN A 765 8.04 8.85 3.05
C ASN A 765 6.67 9.40 3.47
N GLY A 766 5.89 9.89 2.51
CA GLY A 766 4.56 10.47 2.74
C GLY A 766 4.57 11.84 3.44
N ARG A 767 5.73 12.47 3.62
CA ARG A 767 5.86 13.79 4.26
C ARG A 767 6.39 14.82 3.26
N THR A 768 5.76 15.98 3.23
CA THR A 768 6.24 17.15 2.49
C THR A 768 7.12 18.01 3.41
N PRO A 769 8.17 18.68 2.89
CA PRO A 769 9.00 19.56 3.70
C PRO A 769 8.18 20.71 4.29
N SER A 770 8.56 21.20 5.48
CA SER A 770 7.87 22.31 6.17
C SER A 770 8.54 23.66 5.91
N TRP A 771 9.83 23.68 5.57
CA TRP A 771 10.55 24.90 5.18
C TRP A 771 11.69 24.66 4.17
N ILE A 772 12.08 25.74 3.47
CA ILE A 772 13.31 25.86 2.68
C ILE A 772 14.23 26.89 3.34
N VAL A 773 15.52 26.56 3.47
CA VAL A 773 16.57 27.52 3.85
C VAL A 773 17.24 28.04 2.58
N VAL A 774 17.29 29.36 2.40
CA VAL A 774 18.01 30.01 1.28
C VAL A 774 19.30 30.59 1.83
N THR A 775 20.46 30.03 1.47
CA THR A 775 21.76 30.64 1.75
C THR A 775 22.10 31.58 0.59
N GLN A 776 22.15 32.87 0.88
CA GLN A 776 22.49 33.89 -0.10
C GLN A 776 24.00 34.12 -0.16
N GLU A 777 24.46 34.73 -1.27
CA GLU A 777 25.87 35.01 -1.52
C GLU A 777 26.50 35.97 -0.50
N ASP A 778 25.68 36.82 0.13
CA ASP A 778 26.08 37.71 1.24
C ASP A 778 26.21 36.99 2.60
N GLY A 779 25.94 35.68 2.64
CA GLY A 779 25.98 34.84 3.84
C GLY A 779 24.68 34.82 4.65
N SER A 780 23.64 35.55 4.24
CA SER A 780 22.34 35.50 4.91
C SER A 780 21.60 34.19 4.64
N CYS A 781 20.84 33.70 5.63
CA CYS A 781 20.16 32.40 5.57
C CYS A 781 18.64 32.48 5.88
N PRO A 782 17.82 33.23 5.11
CA PRO A 782 16.39 33.28 5.35
C PRO A 782 15.70 31.90 5.21
N ARG A 783 14.68 31.68 6.05
CA ARG A 783 13.86 30.46 6.05
C ARG A 783 12.46 30.77 5.53
N ILE A 784 12.01 29.99 4.55
CA ILE A 784 10.69 30.14 3.92
C ILE A 784 9.83 28.96 4.38
N ALA A 785 8.73 29.27 5.07
CA ALA A 785 7.77 28.25 5.50
C ALA A 785 6.85 27.83 4.33
N LEU A 786 6.71 26.52 4.14
CA LEU A 786 5.90 25.92 3.07
C LEU A 786 4.47 25.67 3.56
N ARG A 787 3.69 26.75 3.69
CA ARG A 787 2.28 26.71 4.11
C ARG A 787 1.51 27.91 3.58
N GLY A 788 0.19 27.79 3.49
CA GLY A 788 -0.67 28.87 3.00
C GLY A 788 -0.34 29.22 1.54
N GLU A 789 -0.17 30.51 1.24
CA GLU A 789 0.09 31.01 -0.11
C GLU A 789 1.45 30.57 -0.71
N ASN A 790 2.37 30.09 0.13
CA ASN A 790 3.72 29.68 -0.29
C ASN A 790 3.81 28.20 -0.70
N ALA A 791 2.76 27.41 -0.52
CA ALA A 791 2.76 25.98 -0.87
C ALA A 791 1.37 25.46 -1.24
N ALA A 792 1.25 24.87 -2.43
CA ALA A 792 0.04 24.18 -2.88
C ALA A 792 0.33 22.68 -3.06
N PRO A 793 -0.49 21.76 -2.54
CA PRO A 793 -0.37 20.34 -2.85
C PRO A 793 -0.49 20.12 -4.35
N VAL A 794 0.43 19.36 -4.91
CA VAL A 794 0.43 19.04 -6.34
C VAL A 794 0.79 17.57 -6.55
N THR A 795 0.13 16.97 -7.52
CA THR A 795 0.44 15.63 -8.01
C THR A 795 0.88 15.74 -9.46
N TRP A 796 1.97 15.08 -9.81
CA TRP A 796 2.42 14.94 -11.19
C TRP A 796 2.83 13.49 -11.48
N ARG A 797 3.06 13.17 -12.75
CA ARG A 797 3.65 11.89 -13.16
C ARG A 797 5.11 12.12 -13.52
N GLY A 798 6.00 11.27 -13.01
CA GLY A 798 7.40 11.23 -13.43
C GLY A 798 7.54 10.69 -14.85
N LEU A 799 8.73 10.80 -15.43
CA LEU A 799 9.03 10.32 -16.80
C LEU A 799 8.80 8.82 -16.97
N ASP A 800 8.90 8.06 -15.89
CA ASP A 800 8.58 6.63 -15.80
C ASP A 800 7.07 6.33 -15.65
N GLY A 801 6.22 7.36 -15.57
CA GLY A 801 4.76 7.24 -15.38
C GLY A 801 4.30 7.09 -13.92
N ARG A 802 5.23 6.93 -12.96
CA ARG A 802 4.91 6.83 -11.52
C ARG A 802 4.29 8.14 -11.03
N ARG A 803 3.25 8.04 -10.20
CA ARG A 803 2.63 9.19 -9.54
C ARG A 803 3.60 9.76 -8.49
N CYS A 804 3.71 11.08 -8.47
CA CYS A 804 4.53 11.85 -7.54
C CYS A 804 3.62 12.85 -6.84
N ASP A 805 3.49 12.72 -5.53
CA ASP A 805 2.79 13.69 -4.70
C ASP A 805 3.83 14.60 -4.02
N GLY A 806 3.49 15.88 -3.85
CA GLY A 806 4.40 16.86 -3.30
C GLY A 806 3.75 18.21 -3.11
N VAL A 807 4.58 19.24 -3.03
CA VAL A 807 4.13 20.64 -2.94
C VAL A 807 4.77 21.47 -4.05
N GLU A 808 3.97 22.35 -4.63
CA GLU A 808 4.47 23.45 -5.45
C GLU A 808 4.81 24.61 -4.51
N ALA A 809 6.11 24.78 -4.24
CA ALA A 809 6.64 25.82 -3.37
C ALA A 809 6.82 27.11 -4.17
N ARG A 810 6.26 28.22 -3.67
CA ARG A 810 6.44 29.56 -4.24
C ARG A 810 7.48 30.32 -3.43
N LEU A 811 8.56 30.75 -4.07
CA LEU A 811 9.61 31.54 -3.44
C LEU A 811 9.50 33.02 -3.85
N PRO A 812 9.83 33.94 -2.94
CA PRO A 812 9.87 35.36 -3.25
C PRO A 812 11.03 35.68 -4.22
N PRO A 813 11.01 36.86 -4.85
CA PRO A 813 12.14 37.38 -5.60
C PRO A 813 13.44 37.33 -4.78
N LEU A 814 14.53 36.96 -5.45
CA LEU A 814 15.88 36.95 -4.88
C LEU A 814 16.80 37.89 -5.70
N PRO A 815 17.88 38.43 -5.09
CA PRO A 815 18.85 39.24 -5.80
C PRO A 815 19.65 38.40 -6.80
N ALA A 816 20.20 39.03 -7.85
CA ALA A 816 21.11 38.36 -8.76
C ALA A 816 22.32 37.76 -8.01
N GLY A 817 22.73 36.55 -8.36
CA GLY A 817 23.84 35.86 -7.68
C GLY A 817 23.71 34.33 -7.66
N ARG A 818 24.64 33.69 -6.95
CA ARG A 818 24.64 32.24 -6.71
C ARG A 818 24.21 31.94 -5.27
N HIS A 819 23.04 31.33 -5.14
CA HIS A 819 22.42 30.97 -3.87
C HIS A 819 22.36 29.46 -3.70
N ARG A 820 22.08 28.99 -2.48
CA ARG A 820 21.84 27.57 -2.18
C ARG A 820 20.51 27.40 -1.46
N LEU A 821 19.64 26.53 -1.96
CA LEU A 821 18.42 26.12 -1.25
C LEU A 821 18.71 24.82 -0.51
N ALA A 822 18.22 24.66 0.71
CA ALA A 822 18.35 23.43 1.47
C ALA A 822 17.03 23.06 2.18
N LEU A 823 16.74 21.76 2.21
CA LEU A 823 15.63 21.18 2.96
C LEU A 823 16.10 20.71 4.35
N GLU A 824 15.16 20.49 5.26
CA GLU A 824 15.41 19.98 6.62
C GLU A 824 16.00 18.57 6.64
N SER A 825 15.74 17.79 5.59
CA SER A 825 16.29 16.44 5.40
C SER A 825 17.76 16.43 4.93
N GLY A 826 18.34 17.60 4.64
CA GLY A 826 19.75 17.77 4.29
C GLY A 826 20.05 17.83 2.80
N GLU A 827 19.07 17.54 1.92
CA GLU A 827 19.23 17.75 0.48
C GLU A 827 19.26 19.24 0.11
N ASP A 828 20.03 19.56 -0.92
CA ASP A 828 20.27 20.92 -1.39
C ASP A 828 20.13 21.09 -2.91
N CYS A 829 20.02 22.35 -3.31
CA CYS A 829 19.90 22.82 -4.68
C CYS A 829 20.78 24.06 -4.90
N ALA A 830 21.59 24.05 -5.95
CA ALA A 830 22.31 25.23 -6.41
C ALA A 830 21.38 26.15 -7.22
N LEU A 831 21.15 27.38 -6.76
CA LEU A 831 20.27 28.35 -7.41
C LEU A 831 21.09 29.47 -8.06
N THR A 832 20.91 29.69 -9.35
CA THR A 832 21.46 30.86 -10.06
C THR A 832 20.34 31.85 -10.36
N VAL A 833 20.43 33.07 -9.82
CA VAL A 833 19.51 34.15 -10.15
C VAL A 833 20.19 35.07 -11.16
N ALA A 834 19.69 35.06 -12.39
CA ALA A 834 20.25 35.80 -13.51
C ALA A 834 19.57 37.16 -13.69
N LEU A 835 20.32 38.13 -14.22
CA LEU A 835 19.78 39.42 -14.62
C LEU A 835 18.77 39.26 -15.79
N PRO A 836 17.70 40.06 -15.84
CA PRO A 836 16.68 39.99 -16.90
C PRO A 836 17.21 40.39 -18.29
N GLY A 837 18.35 41.06 -18.35
CA GLY A 837 19.05 41.39 -19.61
C GLY A 837 20.56 41.34 -19.44
N CYS A 838 21.26 41.11 -20.55
CA CYS A 838 22.72 41.28 -20.59
C CYS A 838 23.06 42.75 -20.28
N PHE A 839 24.14 42.98 -19.55
CA PHE A 839 24.65 44.32 -19.28
C PHE A 839 24.93 45.06 -20.60
N LEU A 840 24.24 46.17 -20.82
CA LEU A 840 24.45 47.10 -21.93
C LEU A 840 24.99 48.41 -21.35
N PRO A 841 26.24 48.80 -21.67
CA PRO A 841 26.78 50.09 -21.28
C PRO A 841 25.87 51.23 -21.77
N HIS A 842 25.70 52.28 -20.97
CA HIS A 842 24.79 53.40 -21.25
C HIS A 842 25.17 54.22 -22.52
N ASP A 843 26.38 54.01 -23.02
CA ASP A 843 27.03 54.71 -24.13
C ASP A 843 27.24 53.83 -25.38
N ALA A 844 26.60 52.65 -25.44
CA ALA A 844 26.74 51.73 -26.57
C ALA A 844 26.30 52.36 -27.90
N ARG A 845 27.26 52.54 -28.84
CA ARG A 845 27.02 52.99 -30.21
C ARG A 845 26.70 51.78 -31.11
N ARG A 846 25.93 52.01 -32.18
CA ARG A 846 25.75 51.00 -33.24
C ARG A 846 27.02 50.96 -34.10
N GLU A 847 27.81 49.93 -33.91
CA GLU A 847 29.02 49.66 -34.68
C GLU A 847 28.84 48.39 -35.52
N PHE A 848 29.60 48.27 -36.61
CA PHE A 848 29.68 47.04 -37.39
C PHE A 848 31.09 46.45 -37.29
N GLY A 849 31.18 45.14 -37.45
CA GLY A 849 32.45 44.42 -37.42
C GLY A 849 32.59 43.43 -38.57
N LEU A 850 33.81 42.96 -38.78
CA LEU A 850 34.13 41.91 -39.74
C LEU A 850 34.46 40.61 -39.00
N SER A 851 34.13 39.46 -39.58
CA SER A 851 34.48 38.15 -39.03
C SER A 851 35.22 37.32 -40.08
N ALA A 852 36.39 36.77 -39.72
CA ALA A 852 37.18 35.93 -40.61
C ALA A 852 38.00 34.89 -39.83
N GLN A 853 38.21 33.70 -40.40
CA GLN A 853 39.12 32.72 -39.80
C GLN A 853 40.54 33.01 -40.28
N LEU A 854 41.42 33.45 -39.37
CA LEU A 854 42.78 33.91 -39.67
C LEU A 854 43.58 32.88 -40.47
N TYR A 855 43.51 31.60 -40.10
CA TYR A 855 44.25 30.54 -40.79
C TYR A 855 43.91 30.42 -42.29
N SER A 856 42.68 30.75 -42.67
CA SER A 856 42.22 30.70 -44.07
C SER A 856 42.54 31.97 -44.85
N MET A 857 42.97 33.04 -44.18
CA MET A 857 43.32 34.27 -44.86
C MET A 857 44.62 34.11 -45.64
N ARG A 858 44.73 34.88 -46.73
CA ARG A 858 45.93 34.95 -47.56
C ARG A 858 46.32 36.40 -47.75
N ARG A 859 47.62 36.69 -47.75
CA ARG A 859 48.22 37.96 -48.18
C ARG A 859 49.41 37.68 -49.08
N GLU A 860 49.77 38.66 -49.90
CA GLU A 860 51.00 38.59 -50.66
C GLU A 860 52.20 38.46 -49.71
N GLY A 861 53.00 37.41 -49.88
CA GLY A 861 54.14 37.11 -49.01
C GLY A 861 53.82 36.35 -47.72
N ASP A 862 52.60 35.83 -47.54
CA ASP A 862 52.33 34.86 -46.46
C ASP A 862 53.10 33.55 -46.65
N GLN A 863 53.04 32.67 -45.66
CA GLN A 863 53.79 31.40 -45.65
C GLN A 863 52.85 30.18 -45.63
N GLY A 864 51.76 30.23 -46.40
CA GLY A 864 50.78 29.14 -46.52
C GLY A 864 49.61 29.20 -45.52
N ILE A 865 49.65 30.14 -44.58
CA ILE A 865 48.61 30.39 -43.58
C ILE A 865 48.56 31.87 -43.27
N GLY A 866 47.37 32.41 -42.95
CA GLY A 866 47.27 33.78 -42.44
C GLY A 866 48.01 33.89 -41.10
N ASP A 867 48.90 34.86 -40.97
CA ASP A 867 49.77 35.12 -39.82
C ASP A 867 49.37 36.42 -39.10
N PHE A 868 50.10 36.80 -38.05
CA PHE A 868 49.82 38.04 -37.31
C PHE A 868 49.93 39.30 -38.18
N SER A 869 50.81 39.31 -39.20
CA SER A 869 50.90 40.40 -40.16
C SER A 869 49.64 40.45 -41.06
N THR A 870 49.12 39.29 -41.49
CA THR A 870 47.83 39.18 -42.18
C THR A 870 46.68 39.72 -41.33
N LEU A 871 46.68 39.42 -40.03
CA LEU A 871 45.70 39.96 -39.09
C LEU A 871 45.80 41.48 -38.96
N ALA A 872 47.01 42.02 -38.79
CA ALA A 872 47.24 43.45 -38.68
C ALA A 872 46.81 44.20 -39.96
N GLU A 873 47.06 43.61 -41.13
CA GLU A 873 46.59 44.14 -42.40
C GLU A 873 45.06 44.10 -42.50
N PHE A 874 44.42 42.99 -42.14
CA PHE A 874 42.97 42.86 -42.11
C PHE A 874 42.32 43.89 -41.19
N ALA A 875 42.86 44.06 -39.98
CA ALA A 875 42.41 45.07 -39.02
C ALA A 875 42.52 46.49 -39.62
N ARG A 876 43.65 46.81 -40.26
CA ARG A 876 43.91 48.12 -40.86
C ARG A 876 42.97 48.42 -42.03
N VAL A 877 42.70 47.42 -42.88
CA VAL A 877 41.76 47.54 -44.01
C VAL A 877 40.33 47.66 -43.49
N GLY A 878 39.94 46.83 -42.52
CA GLY A 878 38.63 46.88 -41.88
C GLY A 878 38.34 48.23 -41.21
N ALA A 879 39.30 48.75 -40.45
CA ALA A 879 39.20 50.07 -39.81
C ALA A 879 39.03 51.20 -40.83
N LYS A 880 39.77 51.16 -41.95
CA LYS A 880 39.57 52.11 -43.07
C LYS A 880 38.17 52.02 -43.69
N ALA A 881 37.58 50.83 -43.70
CA ALA A 881 36.21 50.62 -44.17
C ALA A 881 35.14 51.02 -43.15
N GLY A 882 35.53 51.40 -41.91
CA GLY A 882 34.64 51.82 -40.83
C GLY A 882 34.27 50.71 -39.83
N ALA A 883 34.86 49.51 -39.94
CA ALA A 883 34.62 48.44 -38.98
C ALA A 883 35.24 48.80 -37.63
N ALA A 884 34.46 48.68 -36.56
CA ALA A 884 34.92 49.00 -35.20
C ALA A 884 35.49 47.77 -34.47
N LEU A 885 35.17 46.56 -34.96
CA LEU A 885 35.67 45.31 -34.40
C LEU A 885 35.99 44.29 -35.49
N ILE A 886 36.94 43.41 -35.20
CA ILE A 886 37.19 42.20 -35.96
C ILE A 886 37.03 40.99 -35.05
N ALA A 887 36.29 39.99 -35.54
CA ALA A 887 36.13 38.69 -34.89
C ALA A 887 36.96 37.66 -35.66
N ILE A 888 37.81 36.93 -34.93
CA ILE A 888 38.67 35.89 -35.50
C ILE A 888 38.49 34.57 -34.77
N ASN A 889 39.00 33.49 -35.36
CA ASN A 889 39.08 32.20 -34.68
C ASN A 889 39.94 32.31 -33.41
N PRO A 890 39.73 31.41 -32.42
CA PRO A 890 40.65 31.30 -31.31
C PRO A 890 42.09 31.07 -31.79
N LEU A 891 43.02 31.85 -31.25
CA LEU A 891 44.46 31.79 -31.58
C LEU A 891 45.25 30.90 -30.62
N HIS A 892 44.55 30.03 -29.91
CA HIS A 892 45.09 29.18 -28.85
C HIS A 892 46.17 28.24 -29.37
N ALA A 893 47.17 27.97 -28.54
CA ALA A 893 48.19 26.99 -28.82
C ALA A 893 47.57 25.60 -29.08
N LEU A 894 47.87 25.02 -30.24
CA LEU A 894 47.53 23.64 -30.57
C LEU A 894 48.68 22.69 -30.24
N PHE A 895 48.40 21.40 -30.22
CA PHE A 895 49.42 20.38 -30.01
C PHE A 895 50.46 20.41 -31.14
N ALA A 896 51.69 20.83 -30.83
CA ALA A 896 52.77 20.97 -31.82
C ALA A 896 53.12 19.65 -32.53
N GLN A 897 52.89 18.52 -31.87
CA GLN A 897 53.28 17.18 -32.32
C GLN A 897 52.23 16.51 -33.23
N ASP A 898 51.01 17.04 -33.32
CA ASP A 898 49.96 16.51 -34.20
C ASP A 898 49.27 17.65 -34.95
N ARG A 899 49.92 18.10 -36.02
CA ARG A 899 49.42 19.16 -36.91
C ARG A 899 48.37 18.69 -37.90
N THR A 900 47.94 17.43 -37.84
CA THR A 900 46.75 16.95 -38.56
C THR A 900 45.46 17.29 -37.80
N ARG A 901 45.55 17.57 -36.49
CA ARG A 901 44.44 18.08 -35.67
C ARG A 901 44.35 19.59 -35.74
N VAL A 902 43.65 20.06 -36.76
CA VAL A 902 43.63 21.50 -37.13
C VAL A 902 42.50 22.31 -36.50
N SER A 903 41.71 21.72 -35.58
CA SER A 903 40.57 22.41 -34.98
C SER A 903 41.03 23.47 -33.97
N PRO A 904 40.70 24.76 -34.15
CA PRO A 904 41.04 25.82 -33.18
C PRO A 904 40.28 25.65 -31.84
N TYR A 905 39.30 24.75 -31.79
CA TYR A 905 38.52 24.42 -30.59
C TYR A 905 39.08 23.22 -29.82
N TYR A 906 40.21 22.64 -30.27
CA TYR A 906 40.92 21.56 -29.60
C TYR A 906 42.36 21.97 -29.20
N PRO A 907 42.54 23.01 -28.36
CA PRO A 907 43.87 23.52 -28.01
C PRO A 907 44.61 22.64 -27.00
N SER A 908 45.95 22.72 -27.01
CA SER A 908 46.78 22.23 -25.90
C SER A 908 46.65 23.15 -24.69
N ASP A 909 46.56 24.46 -24.89
CA ASP A 909 46.27 25.45 -23.86
C ASP A 909 45.54 26.68 -24.43
N ARG A 910 44.53 27.20 -23.71
CA ARG A 910 43.72 28.36 -24.15
C ARG A 910 44.34 29.72 -23.84
N ARG A 911 45.42 29.76 -23.05
CA ARG A 911 46.04 31.01 -22.58
C ARG A 911 47.19 31.47 -23.48
N PHE A 912 47.77 30.56 -24.25
CA PHE A 912 48.97 30.78 -25.05
C PHE A 912 48.64 30.79 -26.54
N LEU A 913 49.47 31.45 -27.34
CA LEU A 913 49.25 31.65 -28.77
C LEU A 913 49.86 30.51 -29.58
N ASP A 914 49.23 30.07 -30.67
CA ASP A 914 49.85 29.11 -31.58
C ASP A 914 51.01 29.76 -32.35
N PRO A 915 52.25 29.25 -32.22
CA PRO A 915 53.40 29.77 -32.97
C PRO A 915 53.24 29.71 -34.49
N LEU A 916 52.30 28.92 -35.02
CA LEU A 916 52.03 28.85 -36.46
C LEU A 916 51.60 30.19 -37.07
N TYR A 917 51.04 31.09 -36.25
CA TYR A 917 50.65 32.45 -36.66
C TYR A 917 51.81 33.45 -36.67
N ILE A 918 53.02 33.06 -36.24
CA ILE A 918 54.19 33.93 -36.33
C ILE A 918 54.54 34.15 -37.80
N ASP A 919 54.68 35.40 -38.20
CA ASP A 919 55.26 35.79 -39.48
C ASP A 919 56.77 35.70 -39.37
N VAL A 920 57.35 34.69 -40.02
CA VAL A 920 58.78 34.43 -39.97
C VAL A 920 59.60 35.46 -40.77
N ALA A 921 58.99 36.17 -41.71
CA ALA A 921 59.65 37.23 -42.48
C ALA A 921 59.99 38.45 -41.59
N GLU A 922 59.17 38.73 -40.58
CA GLU A 922 59.36 39.84 -39.64
C GLU A 922 60.48 39.60 -38.62
N LEU A 923 60.92 38.35 -38.45
CA LEU A 923 61.92 37.99 -37.47
C LEU A 923 63.28 38.63 -37.74
N ARG A 924 63.63 38.90 -39.02
CA ARG A 924 64.86 39.65 -39.37
C ARG A 924 64.84 41.05 -38.77
N ARG A 925 63.68 41.72 -38.79
CA ARG A 925 63.50 43.05 -38.18
C ARG A 925 63.54 42.96 -36.66
N MET A 926 62.92 41.94 -36.08
CA MET A 926 62.84 41.77 -34.62
C MET A 926 64.18 41.40 -33.98
N LEU A 927 64.97 40.55 -34.63
CA LEU A 927 66.21 39.98 -34.06
C LEU A 927 67.48 40.60 -34.64
N GLY A 928 67.39 41.34 -35.75
CA GLY A 928 68.54 41.97 -36.40
C GLY A 928 69.53 40.99 -37.04
N ALA A 929 69.12 39.73 -37.27
CA ALA A 929 69.94 38.67 -37.86
C ALA A 929 69.25 38.08 -39.11
N PRO A 930 70.02 37.61 -40.12
CA PRO A 930 69.44 36.89 -41.25
C PRO A 930 68.82 35.57 -40.77
N ILE A 931 67.71 35.18 -41.41
CA ILE A 931 67.00 33.94 -41.12
C ILE A 931 66.98 33.13 -42.40
N ASP A 932 67.41 31.88 -42.28
CA ASP A 932 67.34 30.92 -43.36
C ASP A 932 65.88 30.48 -43.51
N PHE A 933 65.27 30.83 -44.64
CA PHE A 933 63.85 30.61 -44.91
C PHE A 933 63.67 30.23 -46.38
N ASP A 934 63.00 29.11 -46.64
CA ASP A 934 62.74 28.62 -48.00
C ASP A 934 61.54 29.35 -48.61
N GLU A 935 61.83 30.47 -49.29
CA GLU A 935 60.82 31.30 -49.97
C GLU A 935 60.07 30.53 -51.08
N ASN A 936 60.72 29.55 -51.73
CA ASN A 936 60.07 28.74 -52.77
C ASN A 936 59.05 27.77 -52.17
N ALA A 937 59.41 27.12 -51.05
CA ALA A 937 58.48 26.27 -50.31
C ALA A 937 57.31 27.07 -49.73
N ALA A 938 57.58 28.28 -49.22
CA ALA A 938 56.55 29.20 -48.74
C ALA A 938 55.55 29.55 -49.86
N ALA A 939 56.05 29.97 -51.03
CA ALA A 939 55.22 30.31 -52.18
C ALA A 939 54.37 29.12 -52.67
N ALA A 940 54.93 27.91 -52.64
CA ALA A 940 54.19 26.69 -52.99
C ALA A 940 53.03 26.40 -52.01
N LEU A 941 53.27 26.57 -50.71
CA LEU A 941 52.23 26.40 -49.68
C LEU A 941 51.16 27.50 -49.76
N SER A 942 51.53 28.74 -50.04
CA SER A 942 50.59 29.87 -50.23
C SER A 942 49.68 29.68 -51.44
N ALA A 943 50.18 29.07 -52.52
CA ALA A 943 49.42 28.78 -53.72
C ALA A 943 48.48 27.56 -53.61
N ALA A 944 48.61 26.76 -52.55
CA ALA A 944 47.74 25.60 -52.33
C ALA A 944 46.30 26.03 -52.05
N ALA A 945 45.34 25.26 -52.56
CA ALA A 945 43.91 25.53 -52.38
C ALA A 945 43.47 25.39 -50.91
N ASP A 946 44.06 24.43 -50.19
CA ASP A 946 43.83 24.17 -48.77
C ASP A 946 45.07 24.56 -47.93
N VAL A 947 44.85 24.84 -46.64
CA VAL A 947 45.97 25.08 -45.70
C VAL A 947 46.62 23.75 -45.36
N ASP A 948 47.86 23.54 -45.80
CA ASP A 948 48.69 22.40 -45.39
C ASP A 948 49.36 22.68 -44.02
N TYR A 949 48.61 22.43 -42.94
CA TYR A 949 49.09 22.67 -41.57
C TYR A 949 50.40 21.94 -41.23
N PRO A 950 50.58 20.63 -41.54
CA PRO A 950 51.87 19.97 -41.35
C PRO A 950 53.01 20.61 -42.15
N GLY A 951 52.79 20.93 -43.42
CA GLY A 951 53.80 21.57 -44.29
C GLY A 951 54.21 22.95 -43.79
N VAL A 952 53.23 23.80 -43.45
CA VAL A 952 53.45 25.14 -42.89
C VAL A 952 54.18 25.06 -41.55
N HIS A 953 53.80 24.13 -40.68
CA HIS A 953 54.47 23.93 -39.40
C HIS A 953 55.93 23.53 -39.58
N ALA A 954 56.21 22.57 -40.46
CA ALA A 954 57.58 22.12 -40.74
C ALA A 954 58.46 23.28 -41.26
N LEU A 955 57.94 24.04 -42.23
CA LEU A 955 58.63 25.20 -42.81
C LEU A 955 58.91 26.27 -41.75
N LYS A 956 57.89 26.70 -41.00
CA LYS A 956 58.04 27.78 -40.01
C LYS A 956 58.90 27.37 -38.82
N MET A 957 58.78 26.13 -38.33
CA MET A 957 59.58 25.66 -37.20
C MET A 957 61.07 25.60 -37.52
N ALA A 958 61.46 25.19 -38.73
CA ALA A 958 62.85 25.21 -39.15
C ALA A 958 63.48 26.62 -39.08
N ALA A 959 62.74 27.64 -39.53
CA ALA A 959 63.16 29.03 -39.45
C ALA A 959 63.21 29.55 -37.99
N LEU A 960 62.22 29.19 -37.17
CA LEU A 960 62.13 29.60 -35.75
C LEU A 960 63.25 28.98 -34.90
N GLU A 961 63.62 27.73 -35.13
CA GLU A 961 64.75 27.07 -34.47
C GLU A 961 66.06 27.79 -34.81
N THR A 962 66.28 28.13 -36.07
CA THR A 962 67.44 28.91 -36.52
C THR A 962 67.46 30.29 -35.88
N ALA A 963 66.31 30.97 -35.82
CA ALA A 963 66.15 32.26 -35.17
C ALA A 963 66.44 32.19 -33.66
N PHE A 964 66.07 31.09 -32.99
CA PHE A 964 66.36 30.87 -31.58
C PHE A 964 67.86 30.69 -31.31
N VAL A 965 68.58 29.94 -32.17
CA VAL A 965 70.04 29.81 -32.07
C VAL A 965 70.71 31.19 -32.18
N ASN A 966 70.29 31.99 -33.16
CA ASN A 966 70.77 33.36 -33.33
C ASN A 966 70.44 34.25 -32.12
N PHE A 967 69.24 34.09 -31.54
CA PHE A 967 68.82 34.82 -30.34
C PHE A 967 69.63 34.42 -29.10
N LEU A 968 69.95 33.13 -28.91
CA LEU A 968 70.80 32.66 -27.80
C LEU A 968 72.23 33.20 -27.92
N ASP A 969 72.75 33.32 -29.14
CA ASP A 969 74.06 33.91 -29.38
C ASP A 969 74.04 35.44 -29.16
N LEU A 970 72.99 36.14 -29.64
CA LEU A 970 72.76 37.55 -29.33
C LEU A 970 72.65 37.80 -27.82
N SER A 971 71.90 36.97 -27.10
CA SER A 971 71.72 37.06 -25.65
C SER A 971 73.03 36.90 -24.88
N ARG A 972 73.95 36.06 -25.38
CA ARG A 972 75.29 35.89 -24.80
C ARG A 972 76.22 37.04 -25.14
N ARG A 973 76.21 37.53 -26.38
CA ARG A 973 77.11 38.59 -26.86
C ARG A 973 76.68 39.99 -26.40
N GLN A 974 75.37 40.25 -26.32
CA GLN A 974 74.79 41.56 -26.02
C GLN A 974 73.54 41.41 -25.13
N PRO A 975 73.68 41.13 -23.82
CA PRO A 975 72.54 40.89 -22.93
C PRO A 975 71.63 42.12 -22.75
N ALA A 976 72.12 43.32 -23.06
CA ALA A 976 71.35 44.57 -23.03
C ALA A 976 70.66 44.91 -24.37
N ALA A 977 70.80 44.07 -25.40
CA ALA A 977 70.12 44.30 -26.68
C ALA A 977 68.60 44.32 -26.47
N ALA A 978 67.90 45.21 -27.18
CA ALA A 978 66.46 45.43 -26.99
C ALA A 978 65.60 44.14 -27.10
N PRO A 979 65.87 43.19 -28.03
CA PRO A 979 65.14 41.93 -28.10
C PRO A 979 65.33 41.05 -26.85
N VAL A 980 66.55 41.02 -26.31
CA VAL A 980 66.91 40.21 -25.12
C VAL A 980 66.26 40.78 -23.86
N ALA A 981 66.27 42.11 -23.72
CA ALA A 981 65.60 42.79 -22.62
C ALA A 981 64.06 42.65 -22.69
N SER A 982 63.49 42.67 -23.90
CA SER A 982 62.06 42.42 -24.14
C SER A 982 61.67 41.00 -23.76
N PHE A 983 62.44 40.01 -24.21
CA PHE A 983 62.24 38.61 -23.85
C PHE A 983 62.30 38.41 -22.33
N ALA A 984 63.32 38.93 -21.64
CA ALA A 984 63.44 38.82 -20.18
C ALA A 984 62.23 39.41 -19.45
N ARG A 985 61.69 40.54 -19.93
CA ARG A 985 60.49 41.17 -19.38
C ARG A 985 59.24 40.32 -19.59
N PHE A 986 59.07 39.77 -20.79
CA PHE A 986 57.95 38.88 -21.10
C PHE A 986 57.94 37.64 -20.18
N ILE A 987 59.11 37.04 -19.96
CA ILE A 987 59.24 35.88 -19.04
C ILE A 987 58.89 36.26 -17.60
N ALA A 988 59.38 37.41 -17.12
CA ALA A 988 59.06 37.90 -15.78
C ALA A 988 57.55 38.16 -15.61
N GLN A 989 56.86 38.65 -16.65
CA GLN A 989 55.42 38.91 -16.63
C GLN A 989 54.58 37.64 -16.78
N GLY A 990 55.01 36.67 -17.59
CA GLY A 990 54.28 35.42 -17.82
C GLY A 990 54.22 34.48 -16.62
N GLY A 991 55.16 34.61 -15.68
CA GLY A 991 55.15 33.94 -14.38
C GLY A 991 55.02 32.41 -14.45
N ALA A 992 54.38 31.82 -13.43
CA ALA A 992 54.27 30.36 -13.31
C ALA A 992 53.43 29.71 -14.43
N ALA A 993 52.45 30.43 -14.99
CA ALA A 993 51.60 29.90 -16.05
C ALA A 993 52.41 29.65 -17.33
N LEU A 994 53.21 30.64 -17.77
CA LEU A 994 54.08 30.50 -18.94
C LEU A 994 55.14 29.43 -18.71
N ALA A 995 55.77 29.42 -17.53
CA ALA A 995 56.78 28.42 -17.19
C ALA A 995 56.21 27.00 -17.28
N ARG A 996 55.03 26.74 -16.71
CA ARG A 996 54.39 25.40 -16.76
C ARG A 996 54.00 25.00 -18.17
N PHE A 997 53.48 25.92 -18.98
CA PHE A 997 53.13 25.65 -20.38
C PHE A 997 54.37 25.28 -21.21
N CYS A 998 55.46 26.05 -21.11
CA CYS A 998 56.67 25.75 -21.86
C CYS A 998 57.36 24.45 -21.40
N VAL A 999 57.26 24.11 -20.11
CA VAL A 999 57.68 22.79 -19.60
C VAL A 999 56.82 21.67 -20.17
N PHE A 1000 55.50 21.87 -20.24
CA PHE A 1000 54.58 20.91 -20.86
C PHE A 1000 54.92 20.68 -22.34
N GLU A 1001 55.13 21.73 -23.13
CA GLU A 1001 55.50 21.60 -24.54
C GLU A 1001 56.85 20.89 -24.73
N ALA A 1002 57.85 21.22 -23.91
CA ALA A 1002 59.15 20.54 -23.94
C ALA A 1002 59.05 19.04 -23.61
N ILE A 1003 58.20 18.67 -22.64
CA ILE A 1003 57.94 17.26 -22.29
C ILE A 1003 57.16 16.57 -23.41
N SER A 1004 56.12 17.20 -23.94
CA SER A 1004 55.29 16.66 -25.02
C SER A 1004 56.12 16.33 -26.25
N GLU A 1005 57.05 17.23 -26.60
CA GLU A 1005 58.04 17.02 -27.65
C GLU A 1005 58.99 15.85 -27.33
N ALA A 1006 59.57 15.79 -26.12
CA ALA A 1006 60.43 14.68 -25.70
C ALA A 1006 59.70 13.32 -25.66
N ARG A 1007 58.36 13.32 -25.67
CA ARG A 1007 57.49 12.14 -25.68
C ARG A 1007 56.82 11.91 -27.04
N ASN A 1008 57.26 12.58 -28.11
CA ASN A 1008 56.72 12.46 -29.47
C ASN A 1008 55.19 12.59 -29.54
N GLY A 1009 54.60 13.50 -28.75
CA GLY A 1009 53.16 13.75 -28.77
C GLY A 1009 52.28 12.65 -28.17
N GLN A 1010 52.86 11.68 -27.45
CA GLN A 1010 52.07 10.69 -26.71
C GLN A 1010 51.10 11.37 -25.74
N SER A 1011 49.88 10.83 -25.64
CA SER A 1011 48.88 11.32 -24.68
C SER A 1011 49.47 11.37 -23.27
N TRP A 1012 49.25 12.47 -22.55
CA TRP A 1012 49.73 12.66 -21.17
C TRP A 1012 49.31 11.52 -20.24
N ARG A 1013 48.21 10.82 -20.55
CA ARG A 1013 47.74 9.64 -19.79
C ARG A 1013 48.72 8.48 -19.80
N LEU A 1014 49.58 8.40 -20.81
CA LEU A 1014 50.63 7.39 -20.98
C LEU A 1014 51.99 7.86 -20.46
N TRP A 1015 52.08 9.10 -19.97
CA TRP A 1015 53.30 9.59 -19.34
C TRP A 1015 53.52 8.88 -17.99
N PRO A 1016 54.78 8.76 -17.54
CA PRO A 1016 55.11 8.32 -16.18
C PRO A 1016 54.26 9.03 -15.12
N GLN A 1017 53.96 8.34 -14.03
CA GLN A 1017 53.04 8.82 -12.99
C GLN A 1017 53.45 10.19 -12.44
N GLU A 1018 54.75 10.42 -12.28
CA GLU A 1018 55.33 11.67 -11.78
C GLU A 1018 55.04 12.86 -12.72
N LEU A 1019 54.88 12.60 -14.03
CA LEU A 1019 54.50 13.64 -15.01
C LEU A 1019 52.99 13.89 -15.03
N ARG A 1020 52.18 12.87 -14.69
CA ARG A 1020 50.71 12.98 -14.64
C ARG A 1020 50.24 13.68 -13.38
N GLU A 1021 50.93 13.46 -12.26
CA GLU A 1021 50.64 14.09 -10.97
C GLU A 1021 51.28 15.47 -10.84
N ALA A 1022 52.32 15.75 -11.64
CA ALA A 1022 52.96 17.04 -11.80
C ALA A 1022 53.33 17.77 -10.48
N PRO A 1023 53.95 17.10 -9.48
CA PRO A 1023 54.39 17.78 -8.28
C PRO A 1023 55.50 18.79 -8.62
N ASP A 1024 55.53 19.94 -7.92
CA ASP A 1024 56.43 21.06 -8.24
C ASP A 1024 57.92 20.67 -8.29
N ALA A 1025 58.33 19.70 -7.47
CA ALA A 1025 59.70 19.17 -7.46
C ALA A 1025 60.05 18.42 -8.77
N ALA A 1026 59.13 17.59 -9.28
CA ALA A 1026 59.32 16.87 -10.54
C ALA A 1026 59.31 17.84 -11.73
N LEU A 1027 58.38 18.80 -11.75
CA LEU A 1027 58.32 19.84 -12.77
C LEU A 1027 59.60 20.69 -12.81
N SER A 1028 60.16 21.03 -11.65
CA SER A 1028 61.42 21.78 -11.55
C SER A 1028 62.63 20.97 -12.05
N ALA A 1029 62.68 19.68 -11.75
CA ALA A 1029 63.73 18.78 -12.22
C ALA A 1029 63.69 18.65 -13.76
N LEU A 1030 62.49 18.53 -14.34
CA LEU A 1030 62.29 18.42 -15.78
C LEU A 1030 62.53 19.74 -16.51
N ALA A 1031 62.10 20.86 -15.93
CA ALA A 1031 62.42 22.19 -16.43
C ALA A 1031 63.94 22.39 -16.52
N SER A 1032 64.68 21.85 -15.54
CA SER A 1032 66.15 21.87 -15.56
C SER A 1032 66.73 20.91 -16.60
N GLN A 1033 66.19 19.69 -16.72
CA GLN A 1033 66.62 18.69 -17.69
C GLN A 1033 66.43 19.14 -19.15
N HIS A 1034 65.34 19.87 -19.42
CA HIS A 1034 64.96 20.34 -20.76
C HIS A 1034 65.12 21.86 -20.90
N ALA A 1035 65.99 22.51 -20.11
CA ALA A 1035 66.07 23.98 -19.99
C ALA A 1035 66.13 24.72 -21.34
N THR A 1036 66.93 24.25 -22.29
CA THR A 1036 67.04 24.86 -23.63
C THR A 1036 65.74 24.77 -24.43
N ARG A 1037 65.01 23.63 -24.34
CA ARG A 1037 63.71 23.48 -25.02
C ARG A 1037 62.62 24.29 -24.34
N VAL A 1038 62.62 24.36 -23.02
CA VAL A 1038 61.72 25.24 -22.27
C VAL A 1038 61.94 26.69 -22.69
N GLN A 1039 63.20 27.11 -22.81
CA GLN A 1039 63.56 28.46 -23.27
C GLN A 1039 63.18 28.70 -24.75
N PHE A 1040 63.22 27.67 -25.60
CA PHE A 1040 62.72 27.77 -26.98
C PHE A 1040 61.21 28.01 -27.03
N HIS A 1041 60.41 27.23 -26.29
CA HIS A 1041 58.95 27.41 -26.23
C HIS A 1041 58.57 28.77 -25.62
N GLN A 1042 59.35 29.24 -24.65
CA GLN A 1042 59.26 30.59 -24.12
C GLN A 1042 59.54 31.66 -25.20
N PHE A 1043 60.56 31.43 -26.02
CA PHE A 1043 60.91 32.31 -27.14
C PHE A 1043 59.82 32.35 -28.22
N LEU A 1044 59.21 31.20 -28.54
CA LEU A 1044 58.06 31.15 -29.44
C LEU A 1044 56.88 31.97 -28.93
N GLN A 1045 56.53 31.82 -27.65
CA GLN A 1045 55.44 32.59 -27.04
C GLN A 1045 55.75 34.09 -26.99
N TRP A 1046 57.01 34.46 -26.71
CA TRP A 1046 57.43 35.86 -26.75
C TRP A 1046 57.32 36.45 -28.16
N LEU A 1047 57.75 35.72 -29.20
CA LEU A 1047 57.62 36.16 -30.58
C LEU A 1047 56.15 36.31 -31.00
N ALA A 1048 55.31 35.34 -30.64
CA ALA A 1048 53.88 35.38 -30.93
C ALA A 1048 53.21 36.56 -30.22
N ASP A 1049 53.48 36.77 -28.93
CA ASP A 1049 52.98 37.91 -28.16
C ASP A 1049 53.45 39.26 -28.74
N ALA A 1050 54.74 39.36 -29.06
CA ALA A 1050 55.32 40.58 -29.60
C ALA A 1050 54.79 40.94 -31.00
N GLN A 1051 54.51 39.94 -31.86
CA GLN A 1051 53.89 40.20 -33.16
C GLN A 1051 52.38 40.45 -33.05
N PHE A 1052 51.68 39.76 -32.16
CA PHE A 1052 50.25 39.97 -31.95
C PHE A 1052 49.94 41.34 -31.32
N ALA A 1053 50.84 41.85 -30.48
CA ALA A 1053 50.74 43.19 -29.89
C ALA A 1053 51.05 44.34 -30.87
N HIS A 1054 51.62 44.02 -32.04
CA HIS A 1054 52.08 44.98 -33.05
C HIS A 1054 51.00 45.25 -34.11
#